data_AF-U4R5B9-F1
#
_entry.id   AF-U4R5B9-F1
#
_cell.length_a   1.000
_cell.length_b   1.000
_cell.length_c   1.000
_cell.angle_alpha   90.00
_cell.angle_beta   90.00
_cell.angle_gamma   90.00
#
_symmetry.space_group_name_H-M   'P 1'
#
loop_
_entity.id
_entity.type
_entity.pdbx_description
1 polymer ?
#
loop_
_entity_poly.entity_id
_entity_poly.type
_entity_poly.pdbx_seq_one_letter_code
_entity_poly.pdbx_strand_id
1 'polypeptide(L)'
;MNLFKLKNKKGEKLISKAAATILSMTLIAQTFAVGAVNEKVINSFNAVSTGQAIINNLKYTDIAGLDNNSKNSIFQNGALGIYITPGSKKFNPKGYISKEMALYLIYTAANRVREIDEQGQALNSERTVKKTNPQDVLFDGSLQLAANDGLISETELADAMQTNQKTLGASDFKRSAPVQRQEFATWIAKALMIPPEPQQQELLNNFSDWKSCKPENVPYLEAVLRAKIMNGNGSGKFLPAGLVTRQQAAAILKNAEDVILPLRSLEQRNATVQGIQSGKDNSNGSTTAYTTITIRNSDGLLDEITVSKSNRKPVSNTNELTGSVSASYNSELPVFKNGKITSSTDLKTGDRIQYIAGTEDQIVRYVRVLAKNEVTPEEVEKGLYAGIVEENNPQLGYITLYNEDGTGKTPLALSKLKTYNYADPNDIKVYKSHEEAQLDDIEAGDTVFIRVDSNNLVTSVSSVANYTVRYGKIISKKLSSIIVEFDKKQQKAYNIDRANVIKDGKLVKYSQIKDGDTVKLLINEAPNLTVLKEIMVEGGDKLVSNVYKGTFDNYNSISNTIYLNDPWTFRNGKWIKETNGSKVIELGNGFTAYFDGQKKSLKDLTLLKDNTVYIASEKDYGNDELAAVASFTDSTEKEVPYDDMVYITGTNRFVLEKNLVNVTYNPGTIVVKDGRLVQGSSVSTDDYVYVMANRDNSGSNSTIVAGVVSIEQRPGTEAVQLYRGRISSIDEYKTVTLESYSKLNGTNWDYANTPMTFSLSSNTRITDTDGIVGQGNFTAENTQDTFKGRTVYILSDGTDAVEISTAPFGNFNIQGTVNSTAGGTLAEDGSVVQEPQSILLKNCRYYNTSAHLWVTMGDSNFNILKNSLILRNNKKINPSDLKKGDSLRILKKDNAVTGDAYIIIVE
;
A
#
# COMPACT_ATOMS: atom_id res chain seq x y z
N MET A 1 66.39 54.48 56.60
CA MET A 1 66.69 53.16 56.01
C MET A 1 66.44 53.26 54.52
N ASN A 2 67.50 53.44 53.72
CA ASN A 2 68.23 52.38 53.00
C ASN A 2 67.31 51.64 52.01
N LEU A 3 67.58 51.50 50.71
CA LEU A 3 68.80 51.69 49.93
C LEU A 3 68.40 51.63 48.42
N PHE A 4 69.06 52.44 47.60
CA PHE A 4 69.24 52.38 46.12
C PHE A 4 68.02 52.49 45.17
N LYS A 5 68.08 53.20 44.04
CA LYS A 5 68.86 54.30 43.43
C LYS A 5 68.68 54.07 41.92
N LEU A 6 68.17 55.10 41.22
CA LEU A 6 68.66 55.58 39.91
C LEU A 6 68.40 54.62 38.72
N LYS A 7 68.03 55.03 37.52
CA LYS A 7 68.05 56.27 36.73
C LYS A 7 67.57 55.78 35.33
N ASN A 8 67.08 56.52 34.36
CA ASN A 8 66.85 57.93 34.12
C ASN A 8 66.08 57.98 32.78
N LYS A 9 65.15 58.93 32.67
CA LYS A 9 64.93 59.84 31.54
C LYS A 9 65.18 59.33 30.11
N LYS A 10 64.10 59.19 29.34
CA LYS A 10 63.76 59.99 28.11
C LYS A 10 62.60 59.29 27.39
N GLY A 11 61.35 59.78 27.54
CA GLY A 11 60.21 59.21 26.79
C GLY A 11 58.85 59.90 26.99
N GLU A 12 58.63 60.67 28.05
CA GLU A 12 57.25 61.06 28.44
C GLU A 12 56.74 62.41 27.90
N LYS A 13 57.33 62.94 26.82
CA LYS A 13 56.80 64.15 26.14
C LYS A 13 56.37 63.95 24.68
N LEU A 14 56.32 62.71 24.19
CA LEU A 14 55.74 62.37 22.87
C LEU A 14 54.44 61.57 22.92
N ILE A 15 54.00 61.12 24.10
CA ILE A 15 52.84 60.21 24.20
C ILE A 15 51.50 60.96 24.38
N SER A 16 51.50 62.22 24.84
CA SER A 16 50.26 63.00 25.01
C SER A 16 49.77 63.75 23.76
N LYS A 17 50.57 63.82 22.68
CA LYS A 17 50.15 64.39 21.37
C LYS A 17 49.83 63.33 20.31
N ALA A 18 50.06 62.05 20.56
CA ALA A 18 49.64 60.96 19.66
C ALA A 18 48.23 60.42 20.02
N ALA A 19 47.81 60.52 21.29
CA ALA A 19 46.50 60.05 21.71
C ALA A 19 45.35 61.01 21.32
N ALA A 20 45.62 62.31 21.14
CA ALA A 20 44.60 63.29 20.77
C ALA A 20 44.33 63.35 19.25
N THR A 21 45.26 62.91 18.41
CA THR A 21 45.10 62.84 16.94
C THR A 21 44.49 61.50 16.48
N ILE A 22 44.59 60.45 17.31
CA ILE A 22 43.94 59.15 17.06
C ILE A 22 42.48 59.14 17.55
N LEU A 23 42.11 60.02 18.49
CA LEU A 23 40.72 60.22 18.91
C LEU A 23 39.94 61.30 18.11
N SER A 24 40.59 62.01 17.19
CA SER A 24 39.97 63.06 16.36
C SER A 24 39.92 62.73 14.86
N MET A 25 40.34 61.53 14.44
CA MET A 25 39.98 60.93 13.14
C MET A 25 38.82 59.93 13.25
N THR A 26 38.27 59.73 14.45
CA THR A 26 37.14 58.81 14.70
C THR A 26 35.78 59.53 14.75
N LEU A 27 35.72 60.85 14.62
CA LEU A 27 34.46 61.60 14.55
C LEU A 27 34.64 62.80 13.60
N ILE A 28 33.63 63.04 12.73
CA ILE A 28 33.52 64.07 11.66
C ILE A 28 34.13 63.57 10.33
N ALA A 29 33.38 63.06 9.34
CA ALA A 29 32.14 63.61 8.79
C ALA A 29 31.07 62.54 8.52
N GLN A 30 30.08 62.47 9.42
CA GLN A 30 28.69 62.28 9.04
C GLN A 30 28.00 63.65 9.01
N THR A 31 26.90 63.75 8.26
CA THR A 31 26.12 64.92 7.81
C THR A 31 26.66 65.45 6.48
N PHE A 32 26.09 65.14 5.31
CA PHE A 32 24.70 65.05 4.84
C PHE A 32 24.59 63.87 3.84
N ALA A 33 23.57 63.00 3.81
CA ALA A 33 22.16 63.28 3.66
C ALA A 33 21.28 62.20 4.32
N VAL A 34 20.12 62.64 4.79
CA VAL A 34 19.07 61.86 5.43
C VAL A 34 18.38 60.95 4.40
N GLY A 35 18.31 59.66 4.69
CA GLY A 35 17.57 58.66 3.90
C GLY A 35 17.95 57.21 4.25
N ALA A 36 17.48 56.73 5.41
CA ALA A 36 17.36 55.32 5.83
C ALA A 36 18.29 54.25 5.20
N VAL A 37 19.47 53.96 5.77
CA VAL A 37 20.14 52.63 5.70
C VAL A 37 21.18 52.52 6.84
N ASN A 38 20.95 51.68 7.86
CA ASN A 38 22.02 51.22 8.78
C ASN A 38 21.59 49.86 9.37
N GLU A 39 21.22 48.96 8.47
CA GLU A 39 20.89 47.57 8.80
C GLU A 39 22.20 46.78 8.91
N LYS A 40 22.31 45.93 9.95
CA LYS A 40 23.54 45.21 10.29
C LYS A 40 23.82 44.10 9.25
N VAL A 41 25.05 44.08 8.71
CA VAL A 41 25.57 42.95 7.94
C VAL A 41 25.84 41.77 8.88
N ILE A 42 25.32 40.59 8.54
CA ILE A 42 25.39 39.37 9.35
C ILE A 42 26.63 38.54 9.00
N ASN A 43 26.92 38.36 7.71
CA ASN A 43 28.11 37.64 7.25
C ASN A 43 28.95 38.46 6.26
N SER A 44 30.27 38.34 6.37
CA SER A 44 31.24 38.96 5.47
C SER A 44 32.06 37.88 4.75
N PHE A 45 31.80 37.74 3.45
CA PHE A 45 32.46 36.76 2.60
C PHE A 45 33.57 37.38 1.75
N ASN A 46 34.51 36.53 1.32
CA ASN A 46 35.55 36.89 0.34
C ASN A 46 35.37 36.13 -0.98
N ALA A 47 35.76 36.74 -2.08
CA ALA A 47 35.87 36.04 -3.36
C ALA A 47 37.10 35.12 -3.39
N VAL A 48 37.03 34.03 -4.17
CA VAL A 48 38.17 33.11 -4.34
C VAL A 48 39.39 33.86 -4.90
N SER A 49 40.55 33.71 -4.25
CA SER A 49 41.80 34.39 -4.61
C SER A 49 42.33 34.06 -6.01
N THR A 50 41.98 32.89 -6.54
CA THR A 50 42.30 32.43 -7.91
C THR A 50 41.14 32.60 -8.89
N GLY A 51 40.07 33.32 -8.50
CA GLY A 51 38.83 33.43 -9.26
C GLY A 51 39.02 33.84 -10.73
N GLN A 52 39.94 34.76 -11.01
CA GLN A 52 40.21 35.18 -12.38
C GLN A 52 40.79 34.05 -13.25
N ALA A 53 41.64 33.20 -12.68
CA ALA A 53 42.19 32.03 -13.37
C ALA A 53 41.09 30.98 -13.60
N ILE A 54 40.22 30.76 -12.61
CA ILE A 54 39.05 29.88 -12.73
C ILE A 54 38.15 30.34 -13.89
N ILE A 55 37.74 31.62 -13.90
CA ILE A 55 36.92 32.19 -14.99
C ILE A 55 37.58 31.96 -16.35
N ASN A 56 38.88 32.21 -16.46
CA ASN A 56 39.60 32.02 -17.72
C ASN A 56 39.64 30.54 -18.15
N ASN A 57 39.77 29.61 -17.22
CA ASN A 57 39.74 28.17 -17.49
C ASN A 57 38.35 27.68 -17.92
N LEU A 58 37.28 28.30 -17.43
CA LEU A 58 35.90 27.94 -17.76
C LEU A 58 35.40 28.53 -19.08
N LYS A 59 36.15 29.39 -19.78
CA LYS A 59 35.76 29.93 -21.09
C LYS A 59 35.87 28.89 -22.21
N TYR A 60 34.96 27.92 -22.22
CA TYR A 60 34.88 26.87 -23.23
C TYR A 60 34.33 27.38 -24.56
N THR A 61 34.90 26.91 -25.68
CA THR A 61 34.55 27.36 -27.04
C THR A 61 33.45 26.52 -27.70
N ASP A 62 33.16 25.32 -27.18
CA ASP A 62 32.32 24.30 -27.81
C ASP A 62 31.00 24.01 -27.07
N ILE A 63 30.61 24.88 -26.13
CA ILE A 63 29.35 24.76 -25.37
C ILE A 63 28.32 25.84 -25.73
N ALA A 64 28.61 26.69 -26.72
CA ALA A 64 27.75 27.82 -27.09
C ALA A 64 26.33 27.39 -27.49
N GLY A 65 26.19 26.21 -28.13
CA GLY A 65 24.91 25.64 -28.56
C GLY A 65 24.11 24.90 -27.48
N LEU A 66 24.59 24.82 -26.24
CA LEU A 66 23.85 24.22 -25.13
C LEU A 66 22.83 25.20 -24.53
N ASP A 67 21.80 24.65 -23.90
CA ASP A 67 20.86 25.43 -23.09
C ASP A 67 21.54 26.01 -21.83
N ASN A 68 20.89 26.99 -21.19
CA ASN A 68 21.45 27.65 -20.02
C ASN A 68 21.58 26.74 -18.78
N ASN A 69 20.72 25.73 -18.61
CA ASN A 69 20.83 24.81 -17.49
C ASN A 69 22.06 23.92 -17.66
N SER A 70 22.25 23.34 -18.85
CA SER A 70 23.46 22.56 -19.16
C SER A 70 24.74 23.39 -19.00
N LYS A 71 24.75 24.65 -19.44
CA LYS A 71 25.89 25.57 -19.25
C LYS A 71 26.13 25.86 -17.77
N ASN A 72 25.07 26.11 -17.00
CA ASN A 72 25.17 26.33 -15.56
C ASN A 72 25.80 25.13 -14.86
N SER A 73 25.34 23.91 -15.14
CA SER A 73 25.90 22.68 -14.57
C SER A 73 27.40 22.53 -14.88
N ILE A 74 27.82 22.86 -16.11
CA ILE A 74 29.24 22.80 -16.50
C ILE A 74 30.05 23.85 -15.74
N PHE A 75 29.60 25.11 -15.70
CA PHE A 75 30.34 26.18 -15.07
C PHE A 75 30.39 26.07 -13.55
N GLN A 76 29.29 25.68 -12.90
CA GLN A 76 29.25 25.47 -11.45
C GLN A 76 30.21 24.37 -11.04
N ASN A 77 30.11 23.18 -11.65
CA ASN A 77 31.02 22.07 -11.33
C ASN A 77 32.48 22.44 -11.58
N GLY A 78 32.76 23.22 -12.63
CA GLY A 78 34.10 23.72 -12.90
C GLY A 78 34.59 24.76 -11.89
N ALA A 79 33.72 25.67 -11.44
CA ALA A 79 34.05 26.70 -10.45
C ALA A 79 34.26 26.10 -9.05
N LEU A 80 33.52 25.04 -8.70
CA LEU A 80 33.69 24.28 -7.46
C LEU A 80 34.90 23.33 -7.52
N GLY A 81 35.57 23.24 -8.66
CA GLY A 81 36.72 22.36 -8.86
C GLY A 81 36.36 20.87 -8.91
N ILE A 82 35.11 20.54 -9.19
CA ILE A 82 34.63 19.15 -9.31
C ILE A 82 34.94 18.63 -10.71
N TYR A 83 34.52 19.37 -11.74
CA TYR A 83 34.68 18.94 -13.13
C TYR A 83 35.51 19.96 -13.92
N ILE A 84 36.82 19.82 -13.83
CA ILE A 84 37.79 20.66 -14.54
C ILE A 84 38.28 19.93 -15.80
N THR A 85 38.60 20.69 -16.85
CA THR A 85 39.34 20.19 -18.03
C THR A 85 40.67 20.94 -18.14
N PRO A 86 41.70 20.53 -17.37
CA PRO A 86 42.96 21.25 -17.33
C PRO A 86 43.59 21.36 -18.72
N GLY A 87 44.08 22.55 -19.09
CA GLY A 87 44.82 22.78 -20.33
C GLY A 87 43.99 22.82 -21.63
N SER A 88 42.66 22.61 -21.58
CA SER A 88 41.79 22.63 -22.76
C SER A 88 40.79 23.79 -22.72
N LYS A 89 40.54 24.43 -23.87
CA LYS A 89 39.41 25.36 -24.08
C LYS A 89 38.18 24.69 -24.68
N LYS A 90 38.18 23.36 -24.78
CA LYS A 90 37.05 22.54 -25.22
C LYS A 90 36.56 21.65 -24.08
N PHE A 91 35.27 21.69 -23.80
CA PHE A 91 34.62 20.84 -22.81
C PHE A 91 34.24 19.47 -23.39
N ASN A 92 33.98 19.38 -24.70
CA ASN A 92 33.48 18.22 -25.43
C ASN A 92 32.16 17.63 -24.86
N PRO A 93 31.04 18.37 -24.89
CA PRO A 93 29.81 17.98 -24.20
C PRO A 93 29.20 16.65 -24.68
N LYS A 94 29.35 16.32 -25.96
CA LYS A 94 28.84 15.07 -26.57
C LYS A 94 29.79 13.88 -26.41
N GLY A 95 31.03 14.10 -25.98
CA GLY A 95 31.97 13.02 -25.71
C GLY A 95 31.49 12.18 -24.51
N TYR A 96 31.83 10.89 -24.49
CA TYR A 96 31.55 10.03 -23.36
C TYR A 96 32.60 10.18 -22.25
N ILE A 97 32.19 10.03 -21.00
CA ILE A 97 33.12 9.96 -19.86
C ILE A 97 33.65 8.52 -19.70
N SER A 98 34.96 8.38 -19.53
CA SER A 98 35.58 7.08 -19.24
C SER A 98 35.31 6.66 -17.79
N LYS A 99 35.44 5.36 -17.50
CA LYS A 99 35.25 4.81 -16.14
C LYS A 99 36.20 5.45 -15.12
N GLU A 100 37.48 5.64 -15.46
CA GLU A 100 38.45 6.31 -14.55
C GLU A 100 38.07 7.77 -14.25
N MET A 101 37.56 8.50 -15.25
CA MET A 101 37.12 9.87 -15.07
C MET A 101 35.84 9.93 -14.23
N ALA A 102 34.92 8.99 -14.45
CA ALA A 102 33.71 8.86 -13.67
C ALA A 102 34.01 8.68 -12.17
N LEU A 103 34.90 7.74 -11.83
CA LEU A 103 35.32 7.49 -10.45
C LEU A 103 36.05 8.69 -9.84
N TYR A 104 36.94 9.34 -10.59
CA TYR A 104 37.58 10.57 -10.14
C TYR A 104 36.56 11.69 -9.82
N LEU A 105 35.55 11.88 -10.67
CA LEU A 105 34.54 12.92 -10.49
C LEU A 105 33.66 12.69 -9.25
N ILE A 106 33.19 11.46 -9.02
CA ILE A 106 32.33 11.17 -7.85
C ILE A 106 33.08 11.33 -6.53
N TYR A 107 34.35 10.94 -6.47
CA TYR A 107 35.15 11.12 -5.24
C TYR A 107 35.54 12.57 -5.03
N THR A 108 35.78 13.31 -6.12
CA THR A 108 35.94 14.76 -6.04
C THR A 108 34.67 15.40 -5.49
N ALA A 109 33.50 15.01 -5.99
CA ALA A 109 32.21 15.48 -5.49
C ALA A 109 32.00 15.13 -4.00
N ALA A 110 32.42 13.94 -3.57
CA ALA A 110 32.38 13.48 -2.18
C ALA A 110 33.44 14.12 -1.25
N ASN A 111 34.21 15.10 -1.72
CA ASN A 111 35.30 15.76 -0.98
C ASN A 111 36.51 14.86 -0.63
N ARG A 112 36.75 13.79 -1.40
CA ARG A 112 37.79 12.78 -1.12
C ARG A 112 39.03 12.88 -2.01
N VAL A 113 39.28 14.06 -2.59
CA VAL A 113 40.42 14.30 -3.49
C VAL A 113 41.78 14.04 -2.80
N ARG A 114 41.86 14.32 -1.49
CA ARG A 114 43.08 14.07 -0.73
C ARG A 114 43.42 12.58 -0.67
N GLU A 115 42.43 11.73 -0.42
CA GLU A 115 42.62 10.27 -0.43
C GLU A 115 43.04 9.78 -1.82
N ILE A 116 42.42 10.33 -2.88
CA ILE A 116 42.82 10.03 -4.27
C ILE A 116 44.29 10.35 -4.50
N ASP A 117 44.76 11.53 -4.08
CA ASP A 117 46.17 11.91 -4.25
C ASP A 117 47.09 11.01 -3.43
N GLU A 118 46.78 10.76 -2.15
CA GLU A 118 47.56 9.86 -1.29
C GLU A 118 47.72 8.46 -1.90
N GLN A 119 46.62 7.85 -2.38
CA GLN A 119 46.65 6.55 -3.05
C GLN A 119 47.43 6.59 -4.38
N GLY A 120 47.22 7.63 -5.18
CA GLY A 120 47.88 7.80 -6.47
C GLY A 120 49.40 7.98 -6.33
N GLN A 121 49.85 8.80 -5.38
CA GLN A 121 51.27 9.01 -5.12
C GLN A 121 51.95 7.76 -4.56
N ALA A 122 51.26 6.99 -3.70
CA ALA A 122 51.75 5.71 -3.20
C ALA A 122 52.00 4.75 -4.37
N LEU A 123 50.99 4.53 -5.21
CA LEU A 123 51.09 3.68 -6.41
C LEU A 123 52.18 4.17 -7.39
N ASN A 124 52.29 5.48 -7.60
CA ASN A 124 53.30 6.01 -8.52
C ASN A 124 54.72 5.91 -7.97
N SER A 125 54.88 5.93 -6.64
CA SER A 125 56.19 5.81 -5.98
C SER A 125 56.76 4.40 -6.08
N GLU A 126 55.91 3.39 -6.11
CA GLU A 126 56.30 1.97 -6.25
C GLU A 126 56.65 1.56 -7.70
N ARG A 127 56.38 2.42 -8.70
CA ARG A 127 56.65 2.12 -10.11
C ARG A 127 58.11 2.25 -10.49
N THR A 128 58.59 1.30 -11.28
CA THR A 128 59.89 1.39 -11.98
C THR A 128 59.93 2.60 -12.93
N VAL A 129 58.83 2.87 -13.64
CA VAL A 129 58.68 4.04 -14.51
C VAL A 129 57.51 4.88 -14.00
N LYS A 130 57.84 6.03 -13.39
CA LYS A 130 56.85 6.92 -12.79
C LYS A 130 56.03 7.62 -13.89
N LYS A 131 54.73 7.75 -13.66
CA LYS A 131 53.87 8.65 -14.43
C LYS A 131 54.28 10.09 -14.15
N THR A 132 54.38 10.89 -15.20
CA THR A 132 54.75 12.31 -15.15
C THR A 132 53.55 13.24 -15.27
N ASN A 133 52.42 12.76 -15.81
CA ASN A 133 51.17 13.50 -15.88
C ASN A 133 50.41 13.38 -14.54
N PRO A 134 50.20 14.47 -13.79
CA PRO A 134 49.51 14.43 -12.49
C PRO A 134 48.09 13.87 -12.57
N GLN A 135 47.37 14.11 -13.68
CA GLN A 135 46.01 13.60 -13.84
C GLN A 135 45.97 12.08 -13.92
N ASP A 136 46.96 11.48 -14.58
CA ASP A 136 47.04 10.02 -14.72
C ASP A 136 47.39 9.34 -13.39
N VAL A 137 48.05 10.06 -12.47
CA VAL A 137 48.33 9.64 -11.09
C VAL A 137 47.05 9.70 -10.24
N LEU A 138 46.28 10.79 -10.36
CA LEU A 138 44.97 10.91 -9.69
C LEU A 138 43.97 9.86 -10.17
N PHE A 139 43.96 9.54 -11.46
CA PHE A 139 43.11 8.45 -11.96
C PHE A 139 43.49 7.09 -11.36
N ASP A 140 44.78 6.80 -11.21
CA ASP A 140 45.22 5.57 -10.53
C ASP A 140 44.77 5.55 -9.07
N GLY A 141 44.93 6.65 -8.36
CA GLY A 141 44.44 6.78 -6.98
C GLY A 141 42.93 6.61 -6.87
N SER A 142 42.15 7.13 -7.81
CA SER A 142 40.68 7.00 -7.81
C SER A 142 40.21 5.57 -8.07
N LEU A 143 40.95 4.81 -8.89
CA LEU A 143 40.69 3.39 -9.13
C LEU A 143 41.03 2.56 -7.89
N GLN A 144 42.15 2.85 -7.24
CA GLN A 144 42.53 2.19 -5.99
C GLN A 144 41.50 2.45 -4.88
N LEU A 145 41.06 3.70 -4.74
CA LEU A 145 40.04 4.07 -3.77
C LEU A 145 38.70 3.39 -4.07
N ALA A 146 38.33 3.29 -5.35
CA ALA A 146 37.14 2.55 -5.79
C ALA A 146 37.18 1.07 -5.44
N ALA A 147 38.36 0.43 -5.50
CA ALA A 147 38.52 -0.95 -5.06
C ALA A 147 38.39 -1.08 -3.55
N ASN A 148 39.06 -0.20 -2.80
CA ASN A 148 39.01 -0.18 -1.33
C ASN A 148 37.57 0.00 -0.80
N ASP A 149 36.77 0.82 -1.47
CA ASP A 149 35.37 1.08 -1.11
C ASP A 149 34.38 0.06 -1.71
N GLY A 150 34.84 -0.91 -2.51
CA GLY A 150 33.98 -1.91 -3.15
C GLY A 150 33.06 -1.35 -4.24
N LEU A 151 33.48 -0.27 -4.92
CA LEU A 151 32.83 0.24 -6.13
C LEU A 151 33.26 -0.54 -7.37
N ILE A 152 34.51 -1.04 -7.37
CA ILE A 152 35.03 -2.03 -8.31
C ILE A 152 35.67 -3.17 -7.52
N SER A 153 35.79 -4.35 -8.11
CA SER A 153 36.47 -5.49 -7.51
C SER A 153 38.00 -5.41 -7.68
N GLU A 154 38.74 -6.17 -6.89
CA GLU A 154 40.20 -6.32 -7.02
C GLU A 154 40.61 -6.84 -8.42
N THR A 155 39.80 -7.69 -9.04
CA THR A 155 40.01 -8.14 -10.42
C THR A 155 39.87 -6.99 -11.41
N GLU A 156 38.83 -6.17 -11.27
CA GLU A 156 38.62 -4.99 -12.12
C GLU A 156 39.70 -3.92 -11.92
N LEU A 157 40.23 -3.79 -10.68
CA LEU A 157 41.40 -2.96 -10.41
C LEU A 157 42.65 -3.48 -11.14
N ALA A 158 42.91 -4.79 -11.06
CA ALA A 158 44.03 -5.41 -11.76
C ALA A 158 43.94 -5.20 -13.28
N ASP A 159 42.75 -5.40 -13.85
CA ASP A 159 42.46 -5.09 -15.25
C ASP A 159 42.75 -3.61 -15.55
N ALA A 160 42.27 -2.68 -14.72
CA ALA A 160 42.49 -1.24 -14.91
C ALA A 160 43.97 -0.83 -14.82
N MET A 161 44.78 -1.54 -14.04
CA MET A 161 46.21 -1.22 -13.86
C MET A 161 47.10 -1.85 -14.94
N GLN A 162 46.55 -2.69 -15.81
CA GLN A 162 47.31 -3.27 -16.92
C GLN A 162 47.76 -2.21 -17.93
N THR A 163 49.07 -2.17 -18.21
CA THR A 163 49.70 -1.22 -19.13
C THR A 163 49.09 -1.23 -20.54
N ASN A 164 48.73 -2.42 -21.04
CA ASN A 164 48.10 -2.57 -22.35
C ASN A 164 46.63 -3.02 -22.23
N GLN A 165 45.71 -2.05 -22.16
CA GLN A 165 44.27 -2.30 -22.09
C GLN A 165 43.69 -3.02 -23.33
N LYS A 166 44.43 -3.10 -24.45
CA LYS A 166 43.92 -3.71 -25.70
C LYS A 166 43.86 -5.24 -25.63
N THR A 167 44.61 -5.86 -24.72
CA THR A 167 44.62 -7.32 -24.55
C THR A 167 43.46 -7.81 -23.69
N LEU A 168 42.76 -6.91 -23.01
CA LEU A 168 41.58 -7.21 -22.22
C LEU A 168 40.40 -7.61 -23.12
N GLY A 169 39.66 -8.63 -22.69
CA GLY A 169 38.44 -9.13 -23.30
C GLY A 169 37.30 -8.12 -23.31
N ALA A 170 36.14 -8.51 -23.83
CA ALA A 170 34.96 -7.64 -23.89
C ALA A 170 34.27 -7.46 -22.52
N SER A 171 34.42 -8.44 -21.63
CA SER A 171 33.87 -8.45 -20.26
C SER A 171 34.75 -7.73 -19.23
N ASP A 172 36.03 -7.57 -19.54
CA ASP A 172 37.05 -7.10 -18.61
C ASP A 172 36.96 -5.59 -18.37
N PHE A 173 37.47 -5.13 -17.23
CA PHE A 173 37.37 -3.73 -16.87
C PHE A 173 38.36 -2.86 -17.66
N LYS A 174 37.85 -2.22 -18.70
CA LYS A 174 38.60 -1.23 -19.49
C LYS A 174 38.44 0.16 -18.91
N ARG A 175 39.45 0.68 -18.22
CA ARG A 175 39.38 1.99 -17.52
C ARG A 175 39.09 3.18 -18.44
N SER A 176 39.53 3.11 -19.70
CA SER A 176 39.32 4.13 -20.72
C SER A 176 38.01 3.96 -21.49
N ALA A 177 37.27 2.85 -21.27
CA ALA A 177 35.97 2.65 -21.89
C ALA A 177 34.94 3.62 -21.31
N PRO A 178 33.91 4.02 -22.10
CA PRO A 178 32.78 4.78 -21.60
C PRO A 178 32.08 4.10 -20.42
N VAL A 179 31.76 4.86 -19.38
CA VAL A 179 30.94 4.37 -18.27
C VAL A 179 29.48 4.22 -18.68
N GLN A 180 28.83 3.16 -18.19
CA GLN A 180 27.40 2.96 -18.36
C GLN A 180 26.59 3.78 -17.34
N ARG A 181 25.33 4.09 -17.68
CA ARG A 181 24.42 4.83 -16.81
C ARG A 181 24.17 4.12 -15.48
N GLN A 182 24.00 2.79 -15.50
CA GLN A 182 23.82 2.02 -14.26
C GLN A 182 25.10 2.00 -13.40
N GLU A 183 26.28 1.92 -14.01
CA GLU A 183 27.56 1.96 -13.30
C GLU A 183 27.73 3.32 -12.61
N PHE A 184 27.52 4.41 -13.36
CA PHE A 184 27.66 5.76 -12.82
C PHE A 184 26.63 6.06 -11.73
N ALA A 185 25.38 5.59 -11.88
CA ALA A 185 24.32 5.68 -10.88
C ALA A 185 24.71 4.98 -9.56
N THR A 186 25.16 3.73 -9.64
CA THR A 186 25.59 2.97 -8.45
C THR A 186 26.80 3.62 -7.79
N TRP A 187 27.80 4.01 -8.57
CA TRP A 187 29.03 4.59 -8.04
C TRP A 187 28.78 5.94 -7.38
N ILE A 188 27.99 6.84 -7.99
CA ILE A 188 27.68 8.13 -7.37
C ILE A 188 26.85 7.97 -6.09
N ALA A 189 25.89 7.03 -6.07
CA ALA A 189 25.11 6.74 -4.87
C ALA A 189 26.00 6.28 -3.71
N LYS A 190 26.89 5.32 -3.96
CA LYS A 190 27.82 4.81 -2.96
C LYS A 190 28.81 5.89 -2.49
N ALA A 191 29.44 6.60 -3.41
CA ALA A 191 30.45 7.63 -3.08
C ALA A 191 29.85 8.80 -2.28
N LEU A 192 28.61 9.17 -2.56
CA LEU A 192 27.87 10.21 -1.83
C LEU A 192 27.11 9.69 -0.61
N MET A 193 27.29 8.40 -0.25
CA MET A 193 26.64 7.75 0.90
C MET A 193 25.10 7.84 0.87
N ILE A 194 24.51 7.81 -0.33
CA ILE A 194 23.06 7.78 -0.52
C ILE A 194 22.56 6.36 -0.15
N PRO A 195 21.61 6.23 0.79
CA PRO A 195 21.15 4.92 1.24
C PRO A 195 20.46 4.17 0.10
N PRO A 196 20.72 2.86 -0.08
CA PRO A 196 20.01 2.06 -1.07
C PRO A 196 18.54 1.88 -0.67
N GLU A 197 17.64 1.79 -1.65
CA GLU A 197 16.21 1.58 -1.43
C GLU A 197 15.82 0.13 -1.73
N PRO A 198 15.60 -0.73 -0.69
CA PRO A 198 15.33 -2.15 -0.87
C PRO A 198 13.86 -2.47 -1.17
N GLN A 199 12.94 -1.54 -0.89
CA GLN A 199 11.53 -1.69 -1.21
C GLN A 199 11.38 -1.60 -2.74
N GLN A 200 10.85 -2.66 -3.35
CA GLN A 200 10.93 -2.95 -4.78
C GLN A 200 10.43 -1.79 -5.67
N GLN A 201 11.35 -1.23 -6.47
CA GLN A 201 11.19 -0.68 -7.84
C GLN A 201 9.96 0.24 -8.13
N GLU A 202 9.47 1.04 -7.19
CA GLU A 202 8.31 1.92 -7.45
C GLU A 202 8.55 2.91 -8.60
N LEU A 203 9.73 3.54 -8.62
CA LEU A 203 10.09 4.49 -9.67
C LEU A 203 10.76 3.79 -10.85
N LEU A 204 11.66 2.85 -10.58
CA LEU A 204 12.40 2.15 -11.62
C LEU A 204 11.48 1.32 -12.52
N ASN A 205 10.37 0.75 -12.00
CA ASN A 205 9.41 -0.03 -12.81
C ASN A 205 8.67 0.79 -13.86
N ASN A 206 8.67 2.12 -13.74
CA ASN A 206 8.08 3.00 -14.75
C ASN A 206 8.91 3.08 -16.04
N PHE A 207 10.12 2.52 -16.06
CA PHE A 207 10.95 2.43 -17.26
C PHE A 207 10.78 1.09 -17.96
N SER A 208 10.42 1.11 -19.25
CA SER A 208 10.20 -0.10 -20.05
C SER A 208 11.39 -1.06 -20.12
N ASP A 209 12.61 -0.59 -19.85
CA ASP A 209 13.86 -1.35 -19.90
C ASP A 209 14.45 -1.68 -18.51
N TRP A 210 13.70 -1.47 -17.42
CA TRP A 210 14.19 -1.69 -16.05
C TRP A 210 14.73 -3.11 -15.80
N LYS A 211 14.13 -4.12 -16.46
CA LYS A 211 14.54 -5.53 -16.36
C LYS A 211 15.95 -5.81 -16.88
N SER A 212 16.55 -4.86 -17.61
CA SER A 212 17.93 -4.97 -18.09
C SER A 212 18.98 -4.43 -17.11
N CYS A 213 18.56 -3.87 -15.98
CA CYS A 213 19.45 -3.48 -14.88
C CYS A 213 20.06 -4.73 -14.23
N LYS A 214 21.35 -4.65 -13.85
CA LYS A 214 21.95 -5.68 -13.01
C LYS A 214 21.28 -5.67 -11.62
N PRO A 215 20.84 -6.83 -11.07
CA PRO A 215 20.11 -6.89 -9.80
C PRO A 215 20.79 -6.17 -8.63
N GLU A 216 22.11 -6.28 -8.52
CA GLU A 216 22.92 -5.65 -7.47
C GLU A 216 22.93 -4.10 -7.55
N ASN A 217 22.62 -3.54 -8.72
CA ASN A 217 22.55 -2.10 -8.93
C ASN A 217 21.17 -1.53 -8.62
N VAL A 218 20.11 -2.34 -8.70
CA VAL A 218 18.70 -1.90 -8.61
C VAL A 218 18.42 -1.00 -7.39
N PRO A 219 18.83 -1.34 -6.16
CA PRO A 219 18.54 -0.50 -4.99
C PRO A 219 19.16 0.90 -5.05
N TYR A 220 20.33 1.02 -5.69
CA TYR A 220 21.02 2.31 -5.86
C TYR A 220 20.42 3.12 -7.01
N LEU A 221 19.98 2.46 -8.09
CA LEU A 221 19.26 3.11 -9.18
C LEU A 221 17.95 3.73 -8.69
N GLU A 222 17.19 2.99 -7.88
CA GLU A 222 15.97 3.50 -7.24
C GLU A 222 16.27 4.73 -6.37
N ALA A 223 17.34 4.67 -5.55
CA ALA A 223 17.75 5.77 -4.70
C ALA A 223 18.11 7.05 -5.48
N VAL A 224 18.89 6.94 -6.57
CA VAL A 224 19.25 8.13 -7.37
C VAL A 224 18.09 8.70 -8.19
N LEU A 225 17.11 7.87 -8.56
CA LEU A 225 15.87 8.32 -9.20
C LEU A 225 14.99 9.07 -8.19
N ARG A 226 14.84 8.53 -6.98
CA ARG A 226 14.09 9.14 -5.89
C ARG A 226 14.70 10.48 -5.46
N ALA A 227 16.02 10.55 -5.38
CA ALA A 227 16.76 11.77 -5.12
C ALA A 227 16.80 12.73 -6.33
N LYS A 228 16.18 12.39 -7.46
CA LYS A 228 16.17 13.18 -8.72
C LYS A 228 17.57 13.51 -9.28
N ILE A 229 18.59 12.75 -8.85
CA ILE A 229 19.98 12.89 -9.30
C ILE A 229 20.10 12.44 -10.76
N MET A 230 19.43 11.33 -11.10
CA MET A 230 19.31 10.83 -12.47
C MET A 230 17.85 10.74 -12.88
N ASN A 231 17.62 10.87 -14.19
CA ASN A 231 16.30 10.72 -14.81
C ASN A 231 16.42 9.82 -16.04
N GLY A 232 15.29 9.29 -16.53
CA GLY A 232 15.23 8.57 -17.81
C GLY A 232 15.53 9.46 -19.01
N ASN A 233 15.52 8.87 -20.21
CA ASN A 233 15.81 9.58 -21.45
C ASN A 233 14.63 10.41 -22.02
N GLY A 234 13.52 10.54 -21.27
CA GLY A 234 12.30 11.21 -21.70
C GLY A 234 11.36 10.37 -22.58
N SER A 235 11.72 9.14 -22.93
CA SER A 235 10.89 8.20 -23.73
C SER A 235 10.44 6.97 -22.93
N GLY A 236 10.39 7.07 -21.60
CA GLY A 236 10.05 5.94 -20.72
C GLY A 236 11.14 4.86 -20.65
N LYS A 237 12.42 5.21 -20.89
CA LYS A 237 13.58 4.31 -20.74
C LYS A 237 14.65 4.90 -19.83
N PHE A 238 15.26 4.06 -18.99
CA PHE A 238 16.41 4.44 -18.17
C PHE A 238 17.74 4.29 -18.93
N LEU A 239 17.82 3.30 -19.84
CA LEU A 239 19.00 2.87 -20.59
C LEU A 239 20.15 2.40 -19.67
N PRO A 240 20.04 1.26 -18.98
CA PRO A 240 21.05 0.82 -18.00
C PRO A 240 22.46 0.69 -18.58
N ALA A 241 22.58 0.11 -19.78
CA ALA A 241 23.83 0.00 -20.53
C ALA A 241 24.14 1.23 -21.41
N GLY A 242 23.29 2.26 -21.39
CA GLY A 242 23.51 3.50 -22.12
C GLY A 242 24.77 4.20 -21.62
N LEU A 243 25.50 4.87 -22.51
CA LEU A 243 26.76 5.54 -22.18
C LEU A 243 26.51 6.94 -21.64
N VAL A 244 27.31 7.39 -20.67
CA VAL A 244 27.18 8.73 -20.07
C VAL A 244 28.05 9.74 -20.82
N THR A 245 27.42 10.78 -21.35
CA THR A 245 28.14 11.93 -21.95
C THR A 245 28.66 12.89 -20.89
N ARG A 246 29.67 13.69 -21.25
CA ARG A 246 30.26 14.72 -20.38
C ARG A 246 29.24 15.77 -19.94
N GLN A 247 28.31 16.14 -20.83
CA GLN A 247 27.19 17.00 -20.48
C GLN A 247 26.25 16.34 -19.46
N GLN A 248 25.90 15.07 -19.66
CA GLN A 248 25.05 14.34 -18.70
C GLN A 248 25.74 14.19 -17.34
N ALA A 249 27.04 13.89 -17.31
CA ALA A 249 27.79 13.82 -16.06
C ALA A 249 27.77 15.15 -15.28
N ALA A 250 27.95 16.28 -15.97
CA ALA A 250 27.82 17.60 -15.34
C ALA A 250 26.41 17.85 -14.80
N ALA A 251 25.37 17.45 -15.53
CA ALA A 251 23.99 17.57 -15.07
C ALA A 251 23.72 16.70 -13.83
N ILE A 252 24.18 15.45 -13.82
CA ILE A 252 24.04 14.52 -12.69
C ILE A 252 24.72 15.08 -11.43
N LEU A 253 25.94 15.60 -11.56
CA LEU A 253 26.65 16.24 -10.45
C LEU A 253 25.94 17.50 -9.95
N LYS A 254 25.34 18.30 -10.84
CA LYS A 254 24.54 19.47 -10.44
C LYS A 254 23.24 19.05 -9.73
N ASN A 255 22.58 17.99 -10.18
CA ASN A 255 21.36 17.50 -9.53
C ASN A 255 21.63 16.91 -8.14
N ALA A 256 22.85 16.43 -7.88
CA ALA A 256 23.27 15.92 -6.59
C ALA A 256 23.80 17.02 -5.64
N GLU A 257 23.57 18.31 -5.94
CA GLU A 257 24.19 19.40 -5.18
C GLU A 257 23.76 19.48 -3.72
N ASP A 258 22.53 19.12 -3.40
CA ASP A 258 22.02 19.12 -2.02
C ASP A 258 22.77 18.12 -1.14
N VAL A 259 23.42 17.12 -1.74
CA VAL A 259 24.29 16.16 -1.05
C VAL A 259 25.76 16.60 -1.14
N ILE A 260 26.19 17.07 -2.32
CA ILE A 260 27.59 17.43 -2.58
C ILE A 260 28.04 18.67 -1.82
N LEU A 261 27.21 19.71 -1.73
CA LEU A 261 27.59 20.97 -1.10
C LEU A 261 27.87 20.78 0.40
N PRO A 262 26.99 20.13 1.19
CA PRO A 262 27.27 19.86 2.60
C PRO A 262 28.53 19.02 2.84
N LEU A 263 28.77 17.97 2.03
CA LEU A 263 29.99 17.13 2.13
C LEU A 263 31.29 17.93 1.92
N ARG A 264 31.19 19.09 1.27
CA ARG A 264 32.30 20.00 0.97
C ARG A 264 32.33 21.24 1.86
N SER A 265 31.53 21.27 2.93
CA SER A 265 31.33 22.45 3.79
C SER A 265 30.92 23.69 2.98
N LEU A 266 30.06 23.50 1.98
CA LEU A 266 29.49 24.54 1.14
C LEU A 266 27.98 24.61 1.33
N GLU A 267 27.42 25.80 1.11
CA GLU A 267 25.98 26.02 1.04
C GLU A 267 25.62 26.88 -0.17
N GLN A 268 24.43 26.66 -0.71
CA GLN A 268 23.83 27.54 -1.70
C GLN A 268 22.90 28.52 -1.00
N ARG A 269 22.96 29.79 -1.39
CA ARG A 269 22.10 30.86 -0.88
C ARG A 269 21.47 31.66 -2.01
N ASN A 270 20.27 32.18 -1.75
CA ASN A 270 19.54 33.08 -2.64
C ASN A 270 19.57 34.50 -2.09
N ALA A 271 19.89 35.48 -2.94
CA ALA A 271 19.95 36.87 -2.54
C ALA A 271 19.61 37.85 -3.67
N THR A 272 19.39 39.11 -3.32
CA THR A 272 19.30 40.24 -4.25
C THR A 272 20.44 41.22 -3.98
N VAL A 273 21.15 41.65 -5.02
CA VAL A 273 22.20 42.66 -4.90
C VAL A 273 21.59 44.01 -4.52
N GLN A 274 21.94 44.54 -3.35
CA GLN A 274 21.46 45.82 -2.83
C GLN A 274 22.39 46.97 -3.22
N GLY A 275 23.69 46.75 -3.11
CA GLY A 275 24.67 47.81 -3.33
C GLY A 275 26.01 47.24 -3.78
N ILE A 276 26.72 48.02 -4.59
CA ILE A 276 28.08 47.73 -5.01
C ILE A 276 28.90 48.98 -4.73
N GLN A 277 29.93 48.86 -3.90
CA GLN A 277 30.81 49.95 -3.50
C GLN A 277 32.25 49.58 -3.80
N SER A 278 33.02 50.51 -4.36
CA SER A 278 34.45 50.29 -4.62
C SER A 278 35.30 51.25 -3.80
N GLY A 279 36.42 50.74 -3.29
CA GLY A 279 37.39 51.48 -2.49
C GLY A 279 38.83 51.15 -2.89
N LYS A 280 39.78 51.90 -2.33
CA LYS A 280 41.22 51.65 -2.49
C LYS A 280 41.90 51.80 -1.14
N ASP A 281 42.78 50.86 -0.82
CA ASP A 281 43.68 50.97 0.31
C ASP A 281 45.13 51.17 -0.20
N ASN A 282 45.81 52.16 0.37
CA ASN A 282 47.19 52.52 0.08
C ASN A 282 48.12 52.34 1.30
N SER A 283 47.63 51.76 2.40
CA SER A 283 48.29 51.69 3.71
C SER A 283 49.61 50.89 3.73
N ASN A 284 49.88 50.06 2.72
CA ASN A 284 51.02 49.12 2.70
C ASN A 284 52.02 49.31 1.54
N GLY A 285 52.12 50.51 0.95
CA GLY A 285 53.04 50.78 -0.18
C GLY A 285 52.66 50.08 -1.49
N SER A 286 51.47 49.48 -1.55
CA SER A 286 50.83 48.88 -2.71
C SER A 286 49.36 49.29 -2.71
N THR A 287 48.83 49.67 -3.88
CA THR A 287 47.41 49.98 -4.03
C THR A 287 46.62 48.69 -4.19
N THR A 288 45.77 48.39 -3.20
CA THR A 288 44.78 47.31 -3.31
C THR A 288 43.41 47.94 -3.52
N ALA A 289 42.77 47.63 -4.65
CA ALA A 289 41.39 48.04 -4.91
C ALA A 289 40.45 46.97 -4.38
N TYR A 290 39.38 47.39 -3.69
CA TYR A 290 38.34 46.51 -3.18
C TYR A 290 37.00 46.88 -3.80
N THR A 291 36.16 45.88 -4.06
CA THR A 291 34.74 46.03 -4.39
C THR A 291 33.94 45.20 -3.40
N THR A 292 33.11 45.87 -2.61
CA THR A 292 32.19 45.26 -1.66
C THR A 292 30.81 45.22 -2.28
N ILE A 293 30.23 44.02 -2.33
CA ILE A 293 28.90 43.75 -2.89
C ILE A 293 27.99 43.41 -1.72
N THR A 294 27.07 44.32 -1.37
CA THR A 294 26.07 44.08 -0.34
C THR A 294 24.88 43.37 -0.96
N ILE A 295 24.47 42.26 -0.36
CA ILE A 295 23.39 41.40 -0.83
C ILE A 295 22.37 41.20 0.28
N ARG A 296 21.09 41.09 -0.09
CA ARG A 296 20.00 40.75 0.83
C ARG A 296 19.53 39.34 0.56
N ASN A 297 19.70 38.45 1.53
CA ASN A 297 19.29 37.06 1.43
C ASN A 297 17.76 36.90 1.47
N SER A 298 17.30 35.71 1.11
CA SER A 298 15.88 35.33 1.15
C SER A 298 15.27 35.39 2.57
N ASP A 299 16.08 35.28 3.61
CA ASP A 299 15.71 35.46 5.03
C ASP A 299 15.57 36.94 5.44
N GLY A 300 15.88 37.87 4.54
CA GLY A 300 15.84 39.30 4.76
C GLY A 300 17.12 39.89 5.33
N LEU A 301 18.10 39.08 5.74
CA LEU A 301 19.36 39.53 6.32
C LEU A 301 20.34 40.03 5.25
N LEU A 302 21.24 40.92 5.65
CA LEU A 302 22.29 41.46 4.79
C LEU A 302 23.59 40.70 4.95
N ASP A 303 24.19 40.32 3.83
CA ASP A 303 25.57 39.85 3.75
C ASP A 303 26.39 40.77 2.84
N GLU A 304 27.71 40.65 2.92
CA GLU A 304 28.62 41.30 1.98
C GLU A 304 29.62 40.31 1.35
N ILE A 305 29.99 40.57 0.10
CA ILE A 305 31.03 39.83 -0.60
C ILE A 305 32.12 40.81 -1.03
N THR A 306 33.36 40.57 -0.60
CA THR A 306 34.51 41.40 -0.93
C THR A 306 35.34 40.79 -2.06
N VAL A 307 35.56 41.58 -3.11
CA VAL A 307 36.47 41.31 -4.22
C VAL A 307 37.65 42.26 -4.10
N SER A 308 38.86 41.75 -4.23
CA SER A 308 40.11 42.52 -4.11
C SER A 308 41.06 42.31 -5.29
N LYS A 309 41.69 43.41 -5.70
CA LYS A 309 42.68 43.47 -6.79
C LYS A 309 43.94 44.15 -6.27
N SER A 310 45.03 43.40 -6.10
CA SER A 310 46.29 43.95 -5.61
C SER A 310 47.30 44.18 -6.75
N ASN A 311 47.59 45.44 -7.04
CA ASN A 311 48.67 45.79 -7.97
C ASN A 311 50.03 45.75 -7.23
N ARG A 312 50.44 44.59 -6.72
CA ARG A 312 51.85 44.39 -6.38
C ARG A 312 52.63 44.25 -7.69
N LYS A 313 53.61 45.14 -7.92
CA LYS A 313 54.71 44.78 -8.84
C LYS A 313 55.33 43.50 -8.25
N PRO A 314 55.36 42.37 -8.98
CA PRO A 314 55.96 41.16 -8.44
C PRO A 314 57.41 41.45 -8.06
N VAL A 315 57.76 41.18 -6.81
CA VAL A 315 59.16 41.09 -6.40
C VAL A 315 59.65 39.77 -7.01
N SER A 316 60.19 39.85 -8.23
CA SER A 316 60.86 38.78 -9.01
C SER A 316 60.03 37.62 -9.59
N ASN A 317 58.96 37.90 -10.37
CA ASN A 317 58.31 36.84 -11.15
C ASN A 317 57.90 37.37 -12.52
N THR A 318 58.86 37.60 -13.41
CA THR A 318 58.57 37.51 -14.85
C THR A 318 58.06 36.11 -15.13
N ASN A 319 56.99 35.97 -15.91
CA ASN A 319 56.68 34.69 -16.53
C ASN A 319 57.91 34.30 -17.35
N GLU A 320 58.66 33.29 -16.89
CA GLU A 320 59.94 32.90 -17.51
C GLU A 320 59.78 32.41 -18.97
N LEU A 321 58.56 32.11 -19.39
CA LEU A 321 58.21 31.69 -20.75
C LEU A 321 57.86 32.85 -21.69
N THR A 322 57.38 33.99 -21.16
CA THR A 322 56.85 35.10 -21.98
C THR A 322 57.44 36.48 -21.65
N GLY A 323 58.31 36.57 -20.64
CA GLY A 323 58.89 37.83 -20.15
C GLY A 323 57.86 38.81 -19.57
N SER A 324 56.59 38.42 -19.49
CA SER A 324 55.49 39.27 -19.03
C SER A 324 55.43 39.30 -17.51
N VAL A 325 55.10 40.47 -16.95
CA VAL A 325 54.89 40.64 -15.51
C VAL A 325 53.78 39.68 -15.06
N SER A 326 54.09 38.75 -14.15
CA SER A 326 53.12 37.74 -13.68
C SER A 326 51.87 38.42 -13.07
N ALA A 327 50.73 37.83 -13.38
CA ALA A 327 49.40 38.39 -13.11
C ALA A 327 49.20 38.75 -11.63
N SER A 328 48.73 39.98 -11.43
CA SER A 328 48.08 40.50 -10.23
C SER A 328 47.23 39.42 -9.54
N TYR A 329 47.44 39.18 -8.23
CA TYR A 329 46.58 38.34 -7.41
C TYR A 329 45.21 39.02 -7.32
N ASN A 330 44.28 38.56 -8.15
CA ASN A 330 42.94 39.12 -8.26
C ASN A 330 41.97 38.08 -7.73
N SER A 331 41.57 38.23 -6.47
CA SER A 331 40.36 37.57 -6.01
C SER A 331 39.20 38.03 -6.89
N GLU A 332 38.37 37.11 -7.36
CA GLU A 332 37.31 37.41 -8.31
C GLU A 332 36.17 36.38 -8.15
N LEU A 333 34.95 36.80 -8.49
CA LEU A 333 33.76 35.94 -8.42
C LEU A 333 33.46 35.36 -9.80
N PRO A 334 33.48 34.02 -9.98
CA PRO A 334 32.93 33.39 -11.17
C PRO A 334 31.41 33.62 -11.23
N VAL A 335 30.98 34.53 -12.12
CA VAL A 335 29.56 34.90 -12.28
C VAL A 335 29.00 34.29 -13.55
N PHE A 336 27.99 33.42 -13.44
CA PHE A 336 27.21 32.95 -14.57
C PHE A 336 26.02 33.86 -14.83
N LYS A 337 26.02 34.52 -15.99
CA LYS A 337 24.96 35.45 -16.42
C LYS A 337 24.69 35.27 -17.89
N ASN A 338 23.42 35.14 -18.27
CA ASN A 338 22.97 35.02 -19.67
C ASN A 338 23.75 33.97 -20.50
N GLY A 339 23.97 32.79 -19.92
CA GLY A 339 24.64 31.68 -20.62
C GLY A 339 26.16 31.81 -20.74
N LYS A 340 26.79 32.77 -20.04
CA LYS A 340 28.24 33.01 -20.07
C LYS A 340 28.83 33.04 -18.66
N ILE A 341 30.07 32.58 -18.52
CA ILE A 341 30.88 32.77 -17.33
C ILE A 341 31.65 34.11 -17.42
N THR A 342 31.49 34.93 -16.39
CA THR A 342 31.89 36.35 -16.31
C THR A 342 32.52 36.63 -14.92
N SER A 343 32.66 37.90 -14.54
CA SER A 343 33.26 38.37 -13.27
C SER A 343 32.25 39.18 -12.44
N SER A 344 32.63 39.55 -11.21
CA SER A 344 31.85 40.42 -10.34
C SER A 344 31.42 41.75 -10.99
N THR A 345 32.17 42.24 -11.97
CA THR A 345 31.88 43.46 -12.74
C THR A 345 30.54 43.44 -13.48
N ASP A 346 30.00 42.26 -13.75
CA ASP A 346 28.74 42.10 -14.49
C ASP A 346 27.50 42.08 -13.57
N LEU A 347 27.71 42.09 -12.25
CA LEU A 347 26.66 42.22 -11.24
C LEU A 347 26.17 43.67 -11.16
N LYS A 348 24.86 43.84 -10.95
CA LYS A 348 24.20 45.15 -10.82
C LYS A 348 23.25 45.13 -9.63
N THR A 349 23.05 46.28 -9.00
CA THR A 349 21.97 46.46 -8.01
C THR A 349 20.63 46.02 -8.60
N GLY A 350 19.89 45.21 -7.85
CA GLY A 350 18.64 44.58 -8.26
C GLY A 350 18.80 43.21 -8.94
N ASP A 351 20.02 42.76 -9.25
CA ASP A 351 20.23 41.40 -9.75
C ASP A 351 19.81 40.39 -8.66
N ARG A 352 18.95 39.45 -9.03
CA ARG A 352 18.61 38.28 -8.21
C ARG A 352 19.64 37.20 -8.48
N ILE A 353 20.23 36.65 -7.42
CA ILE A 353 21.37 35.76 -7.51
C ILE A 353 21.21 34.51 -6.66
N GLN A 354 21.80 33.43 -7.14
CA GLN A 354 22.17 32.23 -6.38
C GLN A 354 23.67 32.24 -6.21
N TYR A 355 24.18 32.05 -4.99
CA TYR A 355 25.62 31.95 -4.77
C TYR A 355 25.97 30.78 -3.88
N ILE A 356 27.16 30.20 -4.12
CA ILE A 356 27.69 29.08 -3.35
C ILE A 356 28.86 29.59 -2.53
N ALA A 357 28.75 29.48 -1.22
CA ALA A 357 29.73 29.94 -0.26
C ALA A 357 30.19 28.79 0.65
N GLY A 358 31.42 28.87 1.14
CA GLY A 358 31.87 27.98 2.20
C GLY A 358 31.34 28.41 3.55
N THR A 359 30.84 27.46 4.32
CA THR A 359 30.25 27.69 5.64
C THR A 359 31.31 28.05 6.68
N GLU A 360 32.51 27.49 6.54
CA GLU A 360 33.63 27.69 7.46
C GLU A 360 34.62 28.78 6.99
N ASP A 361 35.02 28.74 5.72
CA ASP A 361 36.04 29.65 5.17
C ASP A 361 35.49 30.99 4.69
N GLN A 362 34.16 31.11 4.62
CA GLN A 362 33.46 32.30 4.16
C GLN A 362 33.92 32.75 2.75
N ILE A 363 34.23 31.80 1.87
CA ILE A 363 34.63 32.07 0.48
C ILE A 363 33.49 31.78 -0.48
N VAL A 364 33.09 32.78 -1.27
CA VAL A 364 32.13 32.62 -2.38
C VAL A 364 32.85 32.09 -3.62
N ARG A 365 32.43 30.91 -4.08
CA ARG A 365 33.06 30.17 -5.19
C ARG A 365 32.34 30.30 -6.52
N TYR A 366 31.03 30.57 -6.49
CA TYR A 366 30.22 30.68 -7.69
C TYR A 366 29.00 31.55 -7.46
N VAL A 367 28.61 32.34 -8.45
CA VAL A 367 27.38 33.15 -8.45
C VAL A 367 26.65 32.92 -9.77
N ARG A 368 25.35 32.63 -9.72
CA ARG A 368 24.44 32.61 -10.86
C ARG A 368 23.49 33.79 -10.75
N VAL A 369 23.37 34.58 -11.81
CA VAL A 369 22.33 35.61 -11.93
C VAL A 369 21.09 34.99 -12.56
N LEU A 370 19.97 35.11 -11.87
CA LEU A 370 18.67 34.58 -12.28
C LEU A 370 18.03 35.51 -13.34
N ALA A 371 17.37 34.93 -14.33
CA ALA A 371 16.61 35.74 -15.28
C ALA A 371 15.40 36.40 -14.59
N LYS A 372 14.90 37.53 -15.13
CA LYS A 372 13.79 38.30 -14.52
C LYS A 372 12.52 37.47 -14.25
N ASN A 373 12.26 36.46 -15.08
CA ASN A 373 11.09 35.59 -14.99
C ASN A 373 11.42 34.22 -14.38
N GLU A 374 12.67 34.02 -13.96
CA GLU A 374 13.11 32.79 -13.31
C GLU A 374 12.81 32.93 -11.81
N VAL A 375 11.92 32.06 -11.34
CA VAL A 375 11.55 31.93 -9.93
C VAL A 375 12.46 30.84 -9.35
N THR A 376 13.12 31.09 -8.22
CA THR A 376 13.99 30.07 -7.61
C THR A 376 13.15 28.89 -7.15
N PRO A 377 13.67 27.65 -7.10
CA PRO A 377 12.94 26.51 -6.53
C PRO A 377 12.36 26.81 -5.14
N GLU A 378 13.13 27.50 -4.28
CA GLU A 378 12.67 27.97 -2.96
C GLU A 378 11.54 29.02 -3.02
N GLU A 379 11.45 29.84 -4.07
CA GLU A 379 10.30 30.73 -4.29
C GLU A 379 9.10 30.04 -4.96
N VAL A 380 9.32 28.92 -5.66
CA VAL A 380 8.24 28.05 -6.17
C VAL A 380 7.63 27.23 -5.01
N GLU A 381 8.45 26.87 -4.02
CA GLU A 381 8.02 26.20 -2.79
C GLU A 381 7.42 27.17 -1.77
N LYS A 382 7.71 28.47 -1.87
CA LYS A 382 7.07 29.48 -1.03
C LYS A 382 5.59 29.60 -1.38
N GLY A 383 4.76 29.02 -0.52
CA GLY A 383 3.32 28.95 -0.69
C GLY A 383 2.81 27.64 -1.28
N LEU A 384 3.65 26.61 -1.46
CA LEU A 384 3.20 25.26 -1.74
C LEU A 384 3.26 24.43 -0.45
N TYR A 385 2.12 23.94 0.03
CA TYR A 385 2.04 23.08 1.20
C TYR A 385 1.52 21.71 0.79
N ALA A 386 2.10 20.66 1.36
CA ALA A 386 1.61 19.30 1.23
C ALA A 386 1.07 18.84 2.59
N GLY A 387 0.11 17.93 2.58
CA GLY A 387 -0.39 17.36 3.82
C GLY A 387 -1.51 16.38 3.55
N ILE A 388 -2.05 15.81 4.62
CA ILE A 388 -3.23 14.97 4.51
C ILE A 388 -4.42 15.74 5.09
N VAL A 389 -5.55 15.67 4.38
CA VAL A 389 -6.77 16.39 4.75
C VAL A 389 -7.34 15.81 6.04
N GLU A 390 -7.42 16.61 7.09
CA GLU A 390 -8.24 16.30 8.27
C GLU A 390 -9.71 16.62 7.97
N GLU A 391 -9.94 17.83 7.47
CA GLU A 391 -11.25 18.38 7.20
C GLU A 391 -11.15 19.33 6.01
N ASN A 392 -12.16 19.30 5.17
CA ASN A 392 -12.35 20.22 4.08
C ASN A 392 -13.78 20.76 4.15
N ASN A 393 -13.94 22.08 4.25
CA ASN A 393 -15.24 22.73 4.34
C ASN A 393 -15.31 23.91 3.36
N PRO A 394 -15.68 23.65 2.09
CA PRO A 394 -15.74 24.68 1.06
C PRO A 394 -16.77 25.78 1.36
N GLN A 395 -17.86 25.43 2.05
CA GLN A 395 -18.92 26.36 2.44
C GLN A 395 -18.46 27.37 3.50
N LEU A 396 -17.64 26.93 4.46
CA LEU A 396 -17.03 27.81 5.46
C LEU A 396 -15.68 28.39 5.01
N GLY A 397 -15.21 28.01 3.82
CA GLY A 397 -14.07 28.65 3.18
C GLY A 397 -12.70 28.14 3.66
N TYR A 398 -12.56 26.90 4.14
CA TYR A 398 -11.27 26.40 4.66
C TYR A 398 -10.96 24.93 4.38
N ILE A 399 -9.68 24.60 4.49
CA ILE A 399 -9.13 23.23 4.54
C ILE A 399 -8.11 23.09 5.68
N THR A 400 -8.19 22.00 6.42
CA THR A 400 -7.28 21.71 7.55
C THR A 400 -6.44 20.47 7.24
N LEU A 401 -5.12 20.61 7.40
CA LEU A 401 -4.13 19.57 7.10
C LEU A 401 -3.36 19.15 8.35
N TYR A 402 -2.90 17.90 8.36
CA TYR A 402 -1.84 17.40 9.23
C TYR A 402 -0.65 16.91 8.38
N ASN A 403 0.53 16.79 9.02
CA ASN A 403 1.78 16.30 8.42
C ASN A 403 2.22 17.11 7.19
N GLU A 404 2.81 18.31 7.40
CA GLU A 404 3.27 19.23 6.35
C GLU A 404 4.30 18.64 5.36
N ASP A 405 4.84 17.45 5.66
CA ASP A 405 5.72 16.70 4.77
C ASP A 405 4.96 15.87 3.71
N GLY A 406 3.63 15.79 3.81
CA GLY A 406 2.77 14.99 2.94
C GLY A 406 2.99 13.47 3.04
N THR A 407 3.81 12.99 4.00
CA THR A 407 4.25 11.59 4.02
C THR A 407 3.30 10.67 4.77
N GLY A 408 2.49 11.21 5.68
CA GLY A 408 1.64 10.41 6.58
C GLY A 408 2.43 9.56 7.59
N LYS A 409 3.76 9.69 7.66
CA LYS A 409 4.64 8.84 8.50
C LYS A 409 4.90 9.43 9.88
N THR A 410 4.66 10.72 10.07
CA THR A 410 4.77 11.35 11.39
C THR A 410 3.65 10.83 12.30
N PRO A 411 3.96 10.27 13.49
CA PRO A 411 2.94 9.85 14.45
C PRO A 411 2.05 11.03 14.85
N LEU A 412 0.73 10.81 14.89
CA LEU A 412 -0.29 11.84 15.11
C LEU A 412 -0.03 12.75 16.33
N ALA A 413 0.48 12.17 17.42
CA ALA A 413 0.80 12.91 18.64
C ALA A 413 1.87 14.00 18.46
N LEU A 414 2.62 13.94 17.35
CA LEU A 414 3.69 14.86 16.98
C LEU A 414 3.32 15.74 15.78
N SER A 415 2.16 15.48 15.15
CA SER A 415 1.64 16.23 14.00
C SER A 415 1.02 17.55 14.46
N LYS A 416 1.29 18.65 13.74
CA LYS A 416 0.60 19.93 13.96
C LYS A 416 -0.51 20.10 12.94
N LEU A 417 -1.69 20.51 13.42
CA LEU A 417 -2.80 20.91 12.56
C LEU A 417 -2.54 22.30 11.99
N LYS A 418 -2.90 22.49 10.73
CA LYS A 418 -2.84 23.80 10.10
C LYS A 418 -4.02 23.99 9.17
N THR A 419 -4.74 25.08 9.41
CA THR A 419 -5.91 25.48 8.63
C THR A 419 -5.53 26.57 7.64
N TYR A 420 -6.01 26.42 6.42
CA TYR A 420 -5.83 27.35 5.31
C TYR A 420 -7.19 27.82 4.82
N ASN A 421 -7.31 29.12 4.58
CA ASN A 421 -8.55 29.71 4.06
C ASN A 421 -8.49 29.78 2.53
N TYR A 422 -9.62 29.55 1.88
CA TYR A 422 -9.80 29.72 0.44
C TYR A 422 -9.84 31.21 0.07
N ALA A 423 -9.21 31.59 -1.04
CA ALA A 423 -9.25 32.98 -1.53
C ALA A 423 -10.67 33.35 -2.02
N ASP A 424 -11.20 32.55 -2.93
CA ASP A 424 -12.60 32.53 -3.34
C ASP A 424 -12.97 31.08 -3.67
N PRO A 425 -13.82 30.40 -2.86
CA PRO A 425 -14.20 29.01 -3.08
C PRO A 425 -14.77 28.71 -4.49
N ASN A 426 -15.28 29.71 -5.20
CA ASN A 426 -15.85 29.54 -6.55
C ASN A 426 -14.81 29.68 -7.68
N ASP A 427 -13.62 30.19 -7.40
CA ASP A 427 -12.56 30.45 -8.39
C ASP A 427 -11.26 29.66 -8.09
N ILE A 428 -11.35 28.60 -7.27
CA ILE A 428 -10.22 27.72 -6.99
C ILE A 428 -10.13 26.63 -8.06
N LYS A 429 -8.92 26.47 -8.62
CA LYS A 429 -8.61 25.32 -9.48
C LYS A 429 -8.37 24.08 -8.62
N VAL A 430 -9.18 23.04 -8.83
CA VAL A 430 -9.13 21.79 -8.08
C VAL A 430 -8.87 20.61 -9.00
N TYR A 431 -7.95 19.74 -8.60
CA TYR A 431 -7.68 18.47 -9.26
C TYR A 431 -7.75 17.34 -8.24
N LYS A 432 -8.35 16.21 -8.62
CA LYS A 432 -8.34 14.96 -7.83
C LYS A 432 -7.83 13.82 -8.70
N SER A 433 -6.74 13.18 -8.28
CA SER A 433 -6.09 12.08 -9.00
C SER A 433 -5.81 12.40 -10.48
N HIS A 434 -5.35 13.63 -10.74
CA HIS A 434 -5.04 14.19 -12.07
C HIS A 434 -6.23 14.57 -12.97
N GLU A 435 -7.47 14.48 -12.49
CA GLU A 435 -8.65 14.97 -13.19
C GLU A 435 -9.19 16.26 -12.55
N GLU A 436 -9.86 17.10 -13.35
CA GLU A 436 -10.51 18.31 -12.86
C GLU A 436 -11.67 17.93 -11.92
N ALA A 437 -11.73 18.58 -10.76
CA ALA A 437 -12.68 18.25 -9.69
C ALA A 437 -13.23 19.53 -9.05
N GLN A 438 -14.15 19.37 -8.10
CA GLN A 438 -14.64 20.45 -7.24
C GLN A 438 -14.03 20.37 -5.84
N LEU A 439 -14.08 21.48 -5.09
CA LEU A 439 -13.60 21.49 -3.71
C LEU A 439 -14.31 20.44 -2.84
N ASP A 440 -15.61 20.20 -3.06
CA ASP A 440 -16.39 19.19 -2.33
C ASP A 440 -15.93 17.74 -2.61
N ASP A 441 -15.19 17.51 -3.71
CA ASP A 441 -14.65 16.19 -4.04
C ASP A 441 -13.40 15.86 -3.22
N ILE A 442 -12.78 16.83 -2.57
CA ILE A 442 -11.60 16.60 -1.72
C ILE A 442 -12.06 16.03 -0.38
N GLU A 443 -11.70 14.78 -0.12
CA GLU A 443 -12.16 14.05 1.06
C GLU A 443 -11.10 14.05 2.16
N ALA A 444 -11.55 13.98 3.42
CA ALA A 444 -10.66 13.70 4.54
C ALA A 444 -9.89 12.38 4.31
N GLY A 445 -8.58 12.40 4.55
CA GLY A 445 -7.64 11.32 4.24
C GLY A 445 -6.93 11.46 2.88
N ASP A 446 -7.40 12.30 1.97
CA ASP A 446 -6.69 12.57 0.71
C ASP A 446 -5.34 13.24 0.98
N THR A 447 -4.30 12.85 0.23
CA THR A 447 -3.04 13.59 0.21
C THR A 447 -3.21 14.78 -0.71
N VAL A 448 -3.02 15.98 -0.19
CA VAL A 448 -3.21 17.22 -0.94
C VAL A 448 -1.94 18.03 -1.04
N PHE A 449 -1.81 18.68 -2.19
CA PHE A 449 -0.89 19.77 -2.45
C PHE A 449 -1.72 21.02 -2.65
N ILE A 450 -1.54 22.00 -1.78
CA ILE A 450 -2.22 23.29 -1.86
C ILE A 450 -1.21 24.37 -2.23
N ARG A 451 -1.64 25.29 -3.08
CA ARG A 451 -0.92 26.53 -3.35
C ARG A 451 -1.64 27.68 -2.69
N VAL A 452 -0.91 28.54 -2.00
CA VAL A 452 -1.41 29.78 -1.40
C VAL A 452 -0.79 31.00 -2.07
N ASP A 453 -1.49 32.13 -1.99
CA ASP A 453 -0.99 33.44 -2.41
C ASP A 453 -0.11 34.12 -1.32
N SER A 454 0.28 35.36 -1.57
CA SER A 454 1.08 36.18 -0.63
C SER A 454 0.37 36.50 0.69
N ASN A 455 -0.95 36.32 0.76
CA ASN A 455 -1.78 36.52 1.96
C ASN A 455 -2.08 35.19 2.67
N ASN A 456 -1.47 34.08 2.24
CA ASN A 456 -1.70 32.74 2.76
C ASN A 456 -3.13 32.20 2.49
N LEU A 457 -3.78 32.67 1.42
CA LEU A 457 -5.06 32.17 0.94
C LEU A 457 -4.86 31.15 -0.18
N VAL A 458 -5.57 30.03 -0.12
CA VAL A 458 -5.47 28.95 -1.10
C VAL A 458 -6.02 29.40 -2.45
N THR A 459 -5.22 29.18 -3.49
CA THR A 459 -5.51 29.52 -4.89
C THR A 459 -5.61 28.30 -5.80
N SER A 460 -5.05 27.16 -5.41
CA SER A 460 -5.28 25.88 -6.09
C SER A 460 -5.10 24.69 -5.15
N VAL A 461 -5.85 23.62 -5.37
CA VAL A 461 -5.77 22.35 -4.63
C VAL A 461 -5.57 21.21 -5.62
N SER A 462 -4.61 20.33 -5.35
CA SER A 462 -4.45 19.07 -6.06
C SER A 462 -4.43 17.94 -5.05
N SER A 463 -5.36 16.99 -5.14
CA SER A 463 -5.40 15.84 -4.26
C SER A 463 -5.10 14.54 -5.00
N VAL A 464 -4.63 13.56 -4.25
CA VAL A 464 -4.54 12.16 -4.66
C VAL A 464 -5.19 11.32 -3.57
N ALA A 465 -6.08 10.41 -3.98
CA ALA A 465 -6.73 9.52 -3.03
C ALA A 465 -5.72 8.60 -2.36
N ASN A 466 -5.72 8.57 -1.03
CA ASN A 466 -4.77 7.78 -0.24
C ASN A 466 -5.36 6.43 0.16
N TYR A 467 -5.53 5.55 -0.84
CA TYR A 467 -6.10 4.22 -0.59
C TYR A 467 -5.02 3.20 -0.23
N THR A 468 -5.23 2.52 0.89
CA THR A 468 -4.47 1.33 1.29
C THR A 468 -5.26 0.08 0.96
N VAL A 469 -4.61 -0.86 0.29
CA VAL A 469 -5.16 -2.20 0.06
C VAL A 469 -4.79 -3.10 1.23
N ARG A 470 -5.78 -3.77 1.83
CA ARG A 470 -5.54 -4.79 2.86
C ARG A 470 -6.27 -6.09 2.56
N TYR A 471 -5.63 -7.22 2.78
CA TYR A 471 -6.22 -8.55 2.63
C TYR A 471 -6.56 -9.11 4.00
N GLY A 472 -7.74 -9.72 4.15
CA GLY A 472 -8.16 -10.30 5.42
C GLY A 472 -9.34 -11.24 5.28
N LYS A 473 -9.72 -11.85 6.41
CA LYS A 473 -10.88 -12.74 6.51
C LYS A 473 -11.97 -12.08 7.35
N ILE A 474 -13.20 -12.09 6.86
CA ILE A 474 -14.35 -11.60 7.62
C ILE A 474 -14.64 -12.61 8.73
N ILE A 475 -14.54 -12.17 9.98
CA ILE A 475 -14.82 -13.01 11.15
C ILE A 475 -16.19 -12.74 11.76
N SER A 476 -16.76 -11.56 11.50
CA SER A 476 -18.11 -11.22 11.94
C SER A 476 -18.73 -10.16 11.04
N LYS A 477 -19.92 -10.46 10.52
CA LYS A 477 -20.78 -9.57 9.76
C LYS A 477 -21.92 -9.10 10.66
N LYS A 478 -22.06 -7.79 10.81
CA LYS A 478 -23.16 -7.14 11.55
C LYS A 478 -24.10 -6.44 10.57
N LEU A 479 -25.06 -5.66 11.08
CA LEU A 479 -26.03 -4.95 10.24
C LEU A 479 -25.37 -3.90 9.33
N SER A 480 -24.46 -3.08 9.86
CA SER A 480 -23.78 -1.98 9.16
C SER A 480 -22.26 -1.99 9.30
N SER A 481 -21.67 -3.11 9.75
CA SER A 481 -20.23 -3.21 9.93
C SER A 481 -19.72 -4.62 9.70
N ILE A 482 -18.46 -4.73 9.29
CA ILE A 482 -17.72 -5.99 9.26
C ILE A 482 -16.54 -5.93 10.21
N ILE A 483 -16.21 -7.05 10.84
CA ILE A 483 -14.96 -7.24 11.58
C ILE A 483 -14.07 -8.14 10.73
N VAL A 484 -12.88 -7.65 10.41
CA VAL A 484 -11.91 -8.31 9.53
C VAL A 484 -10.65 -8.63 10.31
N GLU A 485 -10.18 -9.87 10.16
CA GLU A 485 -8.91 -10.35 10.67
C GLU A 485 -7.84 -10.27 9.57
N PHE A 486 -6.75 -9.56 9.84
CA PHE A 486 -5.59 -9.37 8.96
C PHE A 486 -4.41 -10.25 9.37
N ASP A 487 -3.36 -10.27 8.55
CA ASP A 487 -2.10 -10.95 8.84
C ASP A 487 -1.59 -10.63 10.25
N LYS A 488 -1.10 -11.66 10.96
CA LYS A 488 -0.73 -11.63 12.39
C LYS A 488 -1.92 -11.52 13.38
N LYS A 489 -3.13 -11.89 12.96
CA LYS A 489 -4.35 -11.96 13.79
C LYS A 489 -4.82 -10.62 14.36
N GLN A 490 -4.50 -9.52 13.68
CA GLN A 490 -5.03 -8.21 14.06
C GLN A 490 -6.47 -8.09 13.56
N GLN A 491 -7.40 -7.69 14.45
CA GLN A 491 -8.81 -7.53 14.11
C GLN A 491 -9.17 -6.04 14.07
N LYS A 492 -9.90 -5.60 13.03
CA LYS A 492 -10.40 -4.22 12.94
C LYS A 492 -11.83 -4.23 12.41
N ALA A 493 -12.68 -3.39 13.00
CA ALA A 493 -14.05 -3.18 12.57
C ALA A 493 -14.12 -2.05 11.53
N TYR A 494 -14.92 -2.24 10.49
CA TYR A 494 -15.17 -1.25 9.44
C TYR A 494 -16.67 -1.05 9.26
N ASN A 495 -17.09 0.21 9.15
CA ASN A 495 -18.44 0.56 8.71
C ASN A 495 -18.54 0.39 7.19
N ILE A 496 -19.67 -0.13 6.70
CA ILE A 496 -19.94 -0.43 5.29
C ILE A 496 -20.83 0.60 4.57
N ASP A 497 -21.31 1.65 5.25
CA ASP A 497 -22.33 2.59 4.73
C ASP A 497 -22.01 3.23 3.37
N ARG A 498 -20.74 3.25 2.96
CA ARG A 498 -20.27 3.82 1.67
C ARG A 498 -19.37 2.88 0.86
N ALA A 499 -19.35 1.58 1.21
CA ALA A 499 -18.45 0.61 0.60
C ALA A 499 -19.13 -0.12 -0.57
N ASN A 500 -18.48 -0.13 -1.73
CA ASN A 500 -18.85 -1.01 -2.84
C ASN A 500 -18.48 -2.45 -2.51
N VAL A 501 -19.37 -3.40 -2.81
CA VAL A 501 -19.07 -4.83 -2.65
C VAL A 501 -18.93 -5.46 -4.01
N ILE A 502 -17.79 -6.10 -4.26
CA ILE A 502 -17.45 -6.72 -5.54
C ILE A 502 -17.24 -8.22 -5.29
N LYS A 503 -17.95 -9.06 -6.03
CA LYS A 503 -17.79 -10.52 -6.01
C LYS A 503 -17.80 -11.03 -7.44
N ASP A 504 -16.83 -11.89 -7.79
CA ASP A 504 -16.64 -12.41 -9.15
C ASP A 504 -16.57 -11.30 -10.22
N GLY A 505 -15.94 -10.17 -9.87
CA GLY A 505 -15.81 -9.00 -10.74
C GLY A 505 -17.09 -8.18 -10.93
N LYS A 506 -18.18 -8.46 -10.20
CA LYS A 506 -19.46 -7.73 -10.30
C LYS A 506 -19.80 -7.01 -9.01
N LEU A 507 -20.42 -5.84 -9.14
CA LEU A 507 -21.00 -5.12 -8.00
C LEU A 507 -22.20 -5.91 -7.47
N VAL A 508 -22.16 -6.24 -6.18
CA VAL A 508 -23.20 -7.01 -5.48
C VAL A 508 -23.67 -6.28 -4.22
N LYS A 509 -24.77 -6.73 -3.64
CA LYS A 509 -25.28 -6.20 -2.37
C LYS A 509 -24.45 -6.71 -1.19
N TYR A 510 -24.42 -5.96 -0.08
CA TYR A 510 -23.80 -6.38 1.19
C TYR A 510 -24.29 -7.74 1.70
N SER A 511 -25.53 -8.11 1.40
CA SER A 511 -26.08 -9.43 1.74
C SER A 511 -25.34 -10.62 1.12
N GLN A 512 -24.53 -10.38 0.07
CA GLN A 512 -23.73 -11.43 -0.58
C GLN A 512 -22.40 -11.73 0.14
N ILE A 513 -22.03 -10.91 1.13
CA ILE A 513 -20.92 -11.16 2.04
C ILE A 513 -21.38 -12.08 3.16
N LYS A 514 -20.53 -13.03 3.53
CA LYS A 514 -20.75 -13.98 4.62
C LYS A 514 -19.58 -14.01 5.58
N ASP A 515 -19.84 -14.45 6.81
CA ASP A 515 -18.77 -14.81 7.72
C ASP A 515 -17.86 -15.89 7.08
N GLY A 516 -16.56 -15.72 7.27
CA GLY A 516 -15.52 -16.56 6.69
C GLY A 516 -15.05 -16.19 5.29
N ASP A 517 -15.67 -15.20 4.61
CA ASP A 517 -15.20 -14.74 3.29
C ASP A 517 -13.79 -14.14 3.37
N THR A 518 -12.93 -14.50 2.41
CA THR A 518 -11.64 -13.82 2.20
C THR A 518 -11.89 -12.59 1.34
N VAL A 519 -11.41 -11.45 1.82
CA VAL A 519 -11.66 -10.15 1.20
C VAL A 519 -10.39 -9.34 1.03
N LYS A 520 -10.35 -8.62 -0.09
CA LYS A 520 -9.46 -7.51 -0.34
C LYS A 520 -10.23 -6.22 -0.11
N LEU A 521 -9.76 -5.41 0.82
CA LEU A 521 -10.36 -4.15 1.20
C LEU A 521 -9.59 -2.98 0.59
N LEU A 522 -10.30 -2.02 0.02
CA LEU A 522 -9.77 -0.72 -0.33
C LEU A 522 -10.20 0.28 0.75
N ILE A 523 -9.22 0.80 1.48
CA ILE A 523 -9.46 1.59 2.69
C ILE A 523 -8.80 2.96 2.50
N ASN A 524 -9.56 4.02 2.75
CA ASN A 524 -8.99 5.34 2.98
C ASN A 524 -8.73 5.48 4.49
N GLU A 525 -7.46 5.56 4.88
CA GLU A 525 -7.05 5.68 6.29
C GLU A 525 -6.51 7.09 6.57
N ALA A 526 -7.21 7.80 7.46
CA ALA A 526 -6.77 9.00 8.15
C ALA A 526 -6.78 8.75 9.69
N PRO A 527 -6.11 9.57 10.51
CA PRO A 527 -5.97 9.39 11.94
C PRO A 527 -7.28 9.22 12.72
N ASN A 528 -8.32 9.96 12.34
CA ASN A 528 -9.65 9.90 12.97
C ASN A 528 -10.72 9.30 12.06
N LEU A 529 -10.33 8.84 10.86
CA LEU A 529 -11.26 8.44 9.83
C LEU A 529 -10.72 7.21 9.11
N THR A 530 -11.39 6.08 9.28
CA THR A 530 -11.16 4.90 8.45
C THR A 530 -12.42 4.70 7.61
N VAL A 531 -12.35 5.02 6.32
CA VAL A 531 -13.45 4.81 5.39
C VAL A 531 -13.14 3.60 4.53
N LEU A 532 -13.98 2.58 4.66
CA LEU A 532 -13.96 1.44 3.75
C LEU A 532 -14.65 1.86 2.45
N LYS A 533 -13.92 1.80 1.33
CA LYS A 533 -14.42 2.20 0.01
C LYS A 533 -14.86 0.99 -0.82
N GLU A 534 -14.11 -0.09 -0.77
CA GLU A 534 -14.44 -1.30 -1.52
C GLU A 534 -14.13 -2.56 -0.73
N ILE A 535 -14.98 -3.58 -0.90
CA ILE A 535 -14.82 -4.94 -0.40
C ILE A 535 -14.87 -5.86 -1.61
N MET A 536 -13.73 -6.44 -1.97
CA MET A 536 -13.63 -7.43 -3.03
C MET A 536 -13.54 -8.82 -2.41
N VAL A 537 -14.52 -9.67 -2.68
CA VAL A 537 -14.56 -11.06 -2.22
C VAL A 537 -13.70 -11.89 -3.17
N GLU A 538 -12.55 -12.38 -2.70
CA GLU A 538 -11.57 -13.11 -3.52
C GLU A 538 -11.77 -14.62 -3.49
N GLY A 539 -12.50 -15.16 -2.50
CA GLY A 539 -12.82 -16.58 -2.42
C GLY A 539 -13.27 -17.04 -1.03
N GLY A 540 -14.19 -17.99 -0.97
CA GLY A 540 -14.81 -18.46 0.27
C GLY A 540 -15.28 -19.92 0.24
N ASP A 541 -14.58 -20.80 -0.49
CA ASP A 541 -15.13 -22.09 -0.91
C ASP A 541 -14.69 -23.31 -0.09
N LYS A 542 -14.00 -23.13 1.04
CA LYS A 542 -13.77 -24.25 1.96
C LYS A 542 -14.99 -24.47 2.85
N LEU A 543 -15.90 -25.30 2.35
CA LEU A 543 -17.03 -25.79 3.12
C LEU A 543 -16.58 -26.90 4.07
N VAL A 544 -17.15 -26.90 5.26
CA VAL A 544 -17.01 -28.00 6.23
C VAL A 544 -17.67 -29.23 5.61
N SER A 545 -16.88 -30.29 5.45
CA SER A 545 -17.31 -31.56 4.89
C SER A 545 -18.05 -32.39 5.93
N ASN A 546 -17.45 -32.58 7.11
CA ASN A 546 -18.04 -33.28 8.24
C ASN A 546 -17.54 -32.70 9.56
N VAL A 547 -18.31 -32.90 10.63
CA VAL A 547 -17.84 -32.75 12.00
C VAL A 547 -17.92 -34.12 12.68
N TYR A 548 -16.80 -34.57 13.23
CA TYR A 548 -16.64 -35.84 13.90
C TYR A 548 -16.52 -35.67 15.41
N LYS A 549 -16.89 -36.72 16.13
CA LYS A 549 -16.67 -36.88 17.56
C LYS A 549 -16.20 -38.31 17.83
N GLY A 550 -15.24 -38.50 18.70
CA GLY A 550 -14.80 -39.84 19.11
C GLY A 550 -13.75 -39.78 20.20
N THR A 551 -13.21 -40.95 20.55
CA THR A 551 -12.10 -41.08 21.49
C THR A 551 -10.80 -41.01 20.71
N PHE A 552 -9.90 -40.10 21.08
CA PHE A 552 -8.61 -39.95 20.43
C PHE A 552 -7.69 -41.14 20.75
N ASP A 553 -7.18 -41.82 19.72
CA ASP A 553 -6.24 -42.93 19.89
C ASP A 553 -4.78 -42.47 19.77
N ASN A 554 -4.43 -41.89 18.62
CA ASN A 554 -3.08 -41.43 18.35
C ASN A 554 -3.01 -40.44 17.17
N TYR A 555 -1.90 -39.72 17.08
CA TYR A 555 -1.47 -38.94 15.92
C TYR A 555 -0.20 -39.55 15.31
N ASN A 556 -0.21 -39.81 14.00
CA ASN A 556 0.96 -40.29 13.27
C ASN A 556 1.61 -39.14 12.50
N SER A 557 2.82 -38.75 12.91
CA SER A 557 3.57 -37.65 12.30
C SER A 557 4.16 -37.95 10.92
N ILE A 558 4.27 -39.23 10.52
CA ILE A 558 4.82 -39.63 9.21
C ILE A 558 3.73 -39.52 8.15
N SER A 559 2.54 -40.06 8.43
CA SER A 559 1.39 -39.98 7.53
C SER A 559 0.53 -38.73 7.74
N ASN A 560 0.85 -37.91 8.75
CA ASN A 560 0.11 -36.71 9.12
C ASN A 560 -1.39 -36.99 9.34
N THR A 561 -1.70 -38.06 10.08
CA THR A 561 -3.08 -38.53 10.30
C THR A 561 -3.44 -38.65 11.78
N ILE A 562 -4.71 -38.38 12.11
CA ILE A 562 -5.32 -38.65 13.42
C ILE A 562 -6.16 -39.93 13.35
N TYR A 563 -6.04 -40.76 14.39
CA TYR A 563 -6.82 -41.98 14.60
C TYR A 563 -7.87 -41.74 15.70
N LEU A 564 -9.13 -42.05 15.37
CA LEU A 564 -10.28 -41.97 16.27
C LEU A 564 -10.88 -43.35 16.49
N ASN A 565 -11.21 -43.66 17.74
CA ASN A 565 -12.01 -44.81 18.13
C ASN A 565 -13.47 -44.39 18.40
N ASP A 566 -14.40 -45.32 18.17
CA ASP A 566 -15.85 -45.11 18.32
C ASP A 566 -16.38 -43.79 17.69
N PRO A 567 -16.09 -43.52 16.39
CA PRO A 567 -16.43 -42.25 15.79
C PRO A 567 -17.94 -42.06 15.61
N TRP A 568 -18.37 -40.82 15.75
CA TRP A 568 -19.69 -40.30 15.44
C TRP A 568 -19.52 -39.14 14.47
N THR A 569 -20.50 -38.95 13.59
CA THR A 569 -20.52 -37.84 12.64
C THR A 569 -21.78 -37.01 12.85
N PHE A 570 -21.61 -35.70 12.88
CA PHE A 570 -22.70 -34.76 13.00
C PHE A 570 -23.31 -34.47 11.62
N ARG A 571 -24.61 -34.75 11.48
CA ARG A 571 -25.40 -34.51 10.26
C ARG A 571 -26.82 -34.07 10.64
N ASN A 572 -27.29 -32.97 10.04
CA ASN A 572 -28.65 -32.45 10.19
C ASN A 572 -29.09 -32.35 11.68
N GLY A 573 -28.31 -31.64 12.50
CA GLY A 573 -28.63 -31.47 13.92
C GLY A 573 -28.47 -32.72 14.80
N LYS A 574 -27.93 -33.84 14.29
CA LYS A 574 -27.84 -35.11 15.03
C LYS A 574 -26.47 -35.78 14.90
N TRP A 575 -26.03 -36.41 15.99
CA TRP A 575 -24.87 -37.30 15.98
C TRP A 575 -25.28 -38.71 15.55
N ILE A 576 -24.66 -39.20 14.48
CA ILE A 576 -24.88 -40.54 13.93
C ILE A 576 -23.61 -41.36 14.22
N LYS A 577 -23.77 -42.51 14.89
CA LYS A 577 -22.63 -43.41 15.15
C LYS A 577 -22.17 -44.03 13.83
N GLU A 578 -20.86 -44.00 13.56
CA GLU A 578 -20.28 -44.63 12.38
C GLU A 578 -20.25 -46.16 12.55
N THR A 579 -20.48 -46.87 11.45
CA THR A 579 -20.53 -48.35 11.45
C THR A 579 -19.15 -48.97 11.68
N ASN A 580 -18.09 -48.25 11.31
CA ASN A 580 -16.71 -48.66 11.53
C ASN A 580 -16.26 -48.15 12.90
N GLY A 581 -15.72 -49.04 13.73
CA GLY A 581 -15.27 -48.71 15.10
C GLY A 581 -14.04 -47.80 15.16
N SER A 582 -13.41 -47.52 14.02
CA SER A 582 -12.28 -46.59 13.90
C SER A 582 -12.38 -45.70 12.66
N LYS A 583 -11.84 -44.50 12.75
CA LYS A 583 -11.73 -43.52 11.64
C LYS A 583 -10.33 -42.92 11.62
N VAL A 584 -9.77 -42.79 10.42
CA VAL A 584 -8.50 -42.13 10.16
C VAL A 584 -8.77 -40.89 9.32
N ILE A 585 -8.18 -39.75 9.69
CA ILE A 585 -8.35 -38.48 8.98
C ILE A 585 -6.97 -37.83 8.81
N GLU A 586 -6.65 -37.41 7.59
CA GLU A 586 -5.42 -36.68 7.28
C GLU A 586 -5.56 -35.20 7.69
N LEU A 587 -4.46 -34.58 8.13
CA LEU A 587 -4.46 -33.18 8.55
C LEU A 587 -4.27 -32.23 7.37
N GLY A 588 -5.13 -31.22 7.29
CA GLY A 588 -5.04 -30.18 6.26
C GLY A 588 -3.96 -29.13 6.53
N ASN A 589 -3.59 -28.40 5.48
CA ASN A 589 -2.69 -27.25 5.58
C ASN A 589 -3.30 -26.18 6.50
N GLY A 590 -2.62 -25.90 7.62
CA GLY A 590 -3.08 -24.94 8.63
C GLY A 590 -3.89 -25.54 9.78
N PHE A 591 -3.92 -26.88 9.92
CA PHE A 591 -4.59 -27.57 11.02
C PHE A 591 -4.23 -26.99 12.40
N THR A 592 -5.24 -26.83 13.25
CA THR A 592 -5.06 -26.39 14.64
C THR A 592 -5.75 -27.33 15.62
N ALA A 593 -5.13 -27.50 16.79
CA ALA A 593 -5.66 -28.32 17.86
C ALA A 593 -5.70 -27.56 19.18
N TYR A 594 -6.74 -27.80 19.98
CA TYR A 594 -6.97 -27.16 21.27
C TYR A 594 -7.33 -28.19 22.31
N PHE A 595 -6.90 -27.99 23.56
CA PHE A 595 -7.38 -28.73 24.73
C PHE A 595 -7.91 -27.70 25.73
N ASP A 596 -9.20 -27.80 26.08
CA ASP A 596 -9.92 -26.84 26.92
C ASP A 596 -9.70 -25.37 26.52
N GLY A 597 -9.74 -25.11 25.21
CA GLY A 597 -9.55 -23.79 24.62
C GLY A 597 -8.09 -23.30 24.51
N GLN A 598 -7.12 -24.05 25.03
CA GLN A 598 -5.69 -23.74 24.90
C GLN A 598 -5.09 -24.43 23.69
N LYS A 599 -4.42 -23.67 22.81
CA LYS A 599 -3.78 -24.22 21.60
C LYS A 599 -2.68 -25.22 21.97
N LYS A 600 -2.65 -26.38 21.31
CA LYS A 600 -1.65 -27.44 21.47
C LYS A 600 -0.80 -27.61 20.22
N SER A 601 0.46 -27.98 20.40
CA SER A 601 1.31 -28.37 19.27
C SER A 601 0.99 -29.79 18.83
N LEU A 602 1.30 -30.14 17.57
CA LEU A 602 1.08 -31.50 17.05
C LEU A 602 1.80 -32.58 17.89
N LYS A 603 2.95 -32.24 18.48
CA LYS A 603 3.71 -33.14 19.36
C LYS A 603 2.95 -33.45 20.65
N ASP A 604 2.27 -32.46 21.20
CA ASP A 604 1.54 -32.58 22.48
C ASP A 604 0.25 -33.40 22.35
N LEU A 605 -0.25 -33.63 21.13
CA LEU A 605 -1.46 -34.43 20.91
C LEU A 605 -1.32 -35.86 21.43
N THR A 606 -0.12 -36.43 21.38
CA THR A 606 0.17 -37.77 21.93
C THR A 606 -0.12 -37.90 23.43
N LEU A 607 -0.18 -36.78 24.16
CA LEU A 607 -0.52 -36.74 25.59
C LEU A 607 -2.02 -36.74 25.85
N LEU A 608 -2.84 -36.56 24.81
CA LEU A 608 -4.31 -36.46 24.89
C LEU A 608 -4.98 -37.79 24.53
N LYS A 609 -4.25 -38.89 24.64
CA LYS A 609 -4.78 -40.23 24.41
C LYS A 609 -5.97 -40.50 25.33
N ASP A 610 -7.00 -41.13 24.77
CA ASP A 610 -8.26 -41.50 25.43
C ASP A 610 -9.18 -40.30 25.77
N ASN A 611 -8.77 -39.06 25.46
CA ASN A 611 -9.66 -37.91 25.55
C ASN A 611 -10.73 -37.92 24.45
N THR A 612 -11.88 -37.32 24.76
CA THR A 612 -12.88 -37.03 23.73
C THR A 612 -12.37 -35.88 22.85
N VAL A 613 -12.53 -36.03 21.54
CA VAL A 613 -12.13 -35.03 20.56
C VAL A 613 -13.25 -34.78 19.55
N TYR A 614 -13.48 -33.51 19.26
CA TYR A 614 -14.29 -33.04 18.14
C TYR A 614 -13.37 -32.62 17.01
N ILE A 615 -13.66 -33.03 15.77
CA ILE A 615 -12.86 -32.67 14.59
C ILE A 615 -13.77 -32.13 13.50
N ALA A 616 -13.46 -30.95 12.95
CA ALA A 616 -14.10 -30.48 11.72
C ALA A 616 -13.14 -30.68 10.53
N SER A 617 -13.67 -31.26 9.46
CA SER A 617 -12.96 -31.48 8.20
C SER A 617 -13.46 -30.54 7.10
N GLU A 618 -12.58 -30.19 6.17
CA GLU A 618 -12.87 -29.43 4.96
C GLU A 618 -12.48 -30.26 3.74
N LYS A 619 -13.07 -29.98 2.58
CA LYS A 619 -12.64 -30.56 1.30
C LYS A 619 -11.50 -29.74 0.71
N ASP A 620 -10.44 -30.40 0.25
CA ASP A 620 -9.41 -29.74 -0.56
C ASP A 620 -9.84 -29.66 -2.04
N TYR A 621 -9.10 -28.89 -2.85
CA TYR A 621 -9.37 -28.72 -4.29
C TYR A 621 -9.36 -30.03 -5.08
N GLY A 622 -8.76 -31.10 -4.53
CA GLY A 622 -8.77 -32.47 -5.08
C GLY A 622 -9.95 -33.35 -4.63
N ASN A 623 -10.91 -32.82 -3.87
CA ASN A 623 -12.03 -33.54 -3.20
C ASN A 623 -11.65 -34.45 -2.03
N ASP A 624 -10.39 -34.49 -1.60
CA ASP A 624 -9.97 -35.21 -0.40
C ASP A 624 -10.46 -34.49 0.88
N GLU A 625 -10.85 -35.28 1.89
CA GLU A 625 -11.34 -34.79 3.19
C GLU A 625 -10.17 -34.62 4.17
N LEU A 626 -9.89 -33.38 4.58
CA LEU A 626 -8.78 -33.03 5.45
C LEU A 626 -9.27 -32.38 6.75
N ALA A 627 -8.70 -32.76 7.89
CA ALA A 627 -9.01 -32.14 9.18
C ALA A 627 -8.48 -30.70 9.22
N ALA A 628 -9.35 -29.75 9.59
CA ALA A 628 -9.01 -28.33 9.71
C ALA A 628 -8.81 -27.91 11.18
N VAL A 629 -9.63 -28.43 12.10
CA VAL A 629 -9.51 -28.14 13.53
C VAL A 629 -9.88 -29.35 14.39
N ALA A 630 -9.20 -29.51 15.51
CA ALA A 630 -9.55 -30.48 16.56
C ALA A 630 -9.69 -29.78 17.93
N SER A 631 -10.74 -30.12 18.67
CA SER A 631 -10.97 -29.66 20.04
C SER A 631 -11.09 -30.86 20.97
N PHE A 632 -10.12 -31.00 21.86
CA PHE A 632 -10.06 -32.01 22.89
C PHE A 632 -10.69 -31.47 24.16
N THR A 633 -11.45 -32.32 24.84
CA THR A 633 -12.07 -32.01 26.14
C THR A 633 -11.47 -32.90 27.23
N ASP A 634 -11.58 -32.45 28.46
CA ASP A 634 -11.28 -33.31 29.61
C ASP A 634 -12.26 -34.50 29.64
N SER A 635 -11.74 -35.69 29.95
CA SER A 635 -12.51 -36.94 30.06
C SER A 635 -13.50 -36.95 31.23
N THR A 636 -13.38 -36.02 32.17
CA THR A 636 -14.24 -35.87 33.35
C THR A 636 -15.46 -34.97 33.09
N GLU A 637 -15.44 -34.16 32.03
CA GLU A 637 -16.55 -33.28 31.68
C GLU A 637 -17.74 -34.07 31.11
N LYS A 638 -18.95 -33.62 31.45
CA LYS A 638 -20.18 -34.24 30.92
C LYS A 638 -20.68 -33.47 29.72
N GLU A 639 -20.80 -34.17 28.61
CA GLU A 639 -21.46 -33.70 27.39
C GLU A 639 -22.96 -33.41 27.62
N VAL A 640 -23.41 -32.23 27.21
CA VAL A 640 -24.82 -31.79 27.28
C VAL A 640 -25.20 -31.14 25.95
N PRO A 641 -26.15 -31.73 25.19
CA PRO A 641 -26.64 -31.15 23.95
C PRO A 641 -27.74 -30.11 24.21
N TYR A 642 -27.75 -29.04 23.41
CA TYR A 642 -28.83 -28.07 23.33
C TYR A 642 -29.23 -27.86 21.88
N ASP A 643 -30.53 -27.72 21.63
CA ASP A 643 -31.10 -27.39 20.32
C ASP A 643 -32.13 -26.27 20.52
N ASP A 644 -31.68 -25.04 20.26
CA ASP A 644 -32.37 -23.83 20.71
C ASP A 644 -32.04 -22.60 19.86
N MET A 645 -32.71 -21.49 20.11
CA MET A 645 -32.42 -20.20 19.50
C MET A 645 -31.54 -19.36 20.43
N VAL A 646 -30.64 -18.55 19.84
CA VAL A 646 -29.81 -17.61 20.59
C VAL A 646 -30.62 -16.37 20.94
N TYR A 647 -30.86 -16.15 22.23
CA TYR A 647 -31.61 -15.00 22.73
C TYR A 647 -30.73 -13.74 22.80
N ILE A 648 -29.54 -13.84 23.40
CA ILE A 648 -28.62 -12.70 23.57
C ILE A 648 -27.19 -13.18 23.40
N THR A 649 -26.37 -12.37 22.72
CA THR A 649 -24.93 -12.57 22.58
C THR A 649 -24.15 -11.62 23.49
N GLY A 650 -22.97 -12.05 23.93
CA GLY A 650 -22.05 -11.25 24.74
C GLY A 650 -20.60 -11.65 24.45
N THR A 651 -19.65 -11.00 25.13
CA THR A 651 -18.23 -11.33 24.94
C THR A 651 -17.95 -12.77 25.38
N ASN A 652 -17.54 -13.62 24.44
CA ASN A 652 -17.21 -15.04 24.64
C ASN A 652 -18.36 -15.90 25.17
N ARG A 653 -19.61 -15.44 25.04
CA ARG A 653 -20.78 -16.18 25.51
C ARG A 653 -22.05 -15.82 24.75
N PHE A 654 -23.03 -16.70 24.81
CA PHE A 654 -24.40 -16.44 24.36
C PHE A 654 -25.40 -17.15 25.28
N VAL A 655 -26.64 -16.68 25.27
CA VAL A 655 -27.73 -17.20 26.09
C VAL A 655 -28.77 -17.84 25.19
N LEU A 656 -29.16 -19.08 25.49
CA LEU A 656 -30.19 -19.83 24.77
C LEU A 656 -31.60 -19.46 25.26
N GLU A 657 -32.57 -19.39 24.37
CA GLU A 657 -33.91 -18.85 24.65
C GLU A 657 -34.75 -19.70 25.62
N LYS A 658 -34.92 -21.01 25.38
CA LYS A 658 -35.91 -21.84 26.11
C LYS A 658 -35.67 -21.90 27.61
N ASN A 659 -34.41 -21.96 28.03
CA ASN A 659 -34.02 -22.18 29.42
C ASN A 659 -33.02 -21.13 29.94
N LEU A 660 -32.77 -20.06 29.18
CA LEU A 660 -31.80 -19.01 29.51
C LEU A 660 -30.41 -19.55 29.89
N VAL A 661 -30.00 -20.64 29.22
CA VAL A 661 -28.73 -21.31 29.48
C VAL A 661 -27.60 -20.44 28.94
N ASN A 662 -26.65 -20.10 29.82
CA ASN A 662 -25.47 -19.32 29.47
C ASN A 662 -24.36 -20.26 28.96
N VAL A 663 -24.08 -20.20 27.67
CA VAL A 663 -23.06 -21.00 27.00
C VAL A 663 -21.85 -20.11 26.72
N THR A 664 -20.68 -20.53 27.20
CA THR A 664 -19.40 -19.87 26.93
C THR A 664 -18.72 -20.53 25.74
N TYR A 665 -18.05 -19.76 24.88
CA TYR A 665 -17.21 -20.29 23.81
C TYR A 665 -15.77 -19.76 23.94
N ASN A 666 -14.82 -20.51 23.41
CA ASN A 666 -13.38 -20.21 23.47
C ASN A 666 -12.70 -20.52 22.11
N PRO A 667 -11.38 -20.28 21.94
CA PRO A 667 -10.69 -20.55 20.68
C PRO A 667 -10.72 -22.01 20.21
N GLY A 668 -11.00 -22.96 21.10
CA GLY A 668 -11.19 -24.37 20.76
C GLY A 668 -12.61 -24.72 20.33
N THR A 669 -13.61 -23.86 20.57
CA THR A 669 -14.99 -24.13 20.13
C THR A 669 -15.08 -24.20 18.61
N ILE A 670 -15.54 -25.34 18.09
CA ILE A 670 -15.79 -25.54 16.67
C ILE A 670 -17.15 -24.93 16.31
N VAL A 671 -17.14 -23.83 15.55
CA VAL A 671 -18.38 -23.18 15.10
C VAL A 671 -18.54 -23.36 13.60
N VAL A 672 -19.65 -23.96 13.21
CA VAL A 672 -20.03 -24.16 11.81
C VAL A 672 -21.24 -23.28 11.52
N LYS A 673 -21.11 -22.26 10.68
CA LYS A 673 -22.20 -21.38 10.27
C LYS A 673 -22.33 -21.42 8.75
N ASP A 674 -23.53 -21.72 8.26
CA ASP A 674 -23.82 -21.84 6.81
C ASP A 674 -22.86 -22.79 6.08
N GLY A 675 -22.45 -23.88 6.74
CA GLY A 675 -21.52 -24.87 6.21
C GLY A 675 -20.05 -24.43 6.20
N ARG A 676 -19.67 -23.37 6.92
CA ARG A 676 -18.31 -22.85 7.00
C ARG A 676 -17.79 -22.82 8.43
N LEU A 677 -16.48 -23.01 8.58
CA LEU A 677 -15.80 -22.88 9.87
C LEU A 677 -15.61 -21.39 10.22
N VAL A 678 -16.24 -20.94 11.31
CA VAL A 678 -16.24 -19.56 11.80
C VAL A 678 -15.82 -19.49 13.28
N GLN A 679 -15.70 -18.28 13.83
CA GLN A 679 -15.39 -18.08 15.25
C GLN A 679 -16.67 -18.01 16.09
N GLY A 680 -16.59 -18.24 17.40
CA GLY A 680 -17.75 -18.11 18.28
C GLY A 680 -18.37 -16.70 18.34
N SER A 681 -17.62 -15.66 17.98
CA SER A 681 -18.15 -14.30 17.82
C SER A 681 -19.07 -14.12 16.60
N SER A 682 -19.14 -15.09 15.69
CA SER A 682 -20.05 -15.11 14.55
C SER A 682 -21.46 -15.57 14.94
N VAL A 683 -21.63 -16.14 16.14
CA VAL A 683 -22.94 -16.46 16.72
C VAL A 683 -23.70 -15.14 16.95
N SER A 684 -24.90 -15.04 16.39
CA SER A 684 -25.76 -13.85 16.43
C SER A 684 -27.04 -14.12 17.19
N THR A 685 -27.71 -13.06 17.67
CA THR A 685 -29.08 -13.17 18.17
C THR A 685 -29.99 -13.72 17.06
N ASP A 686 -30.97 -14.53 17.44
CA ASP A 686 -31.90 -15.25 16.57
C ASP A 686 -31.27 -16.37 15.71
N ASP A 687 -29.97 -16.64 15.86
CA ASP A 687 -29.37 -17.83 15.26
C ASP A 687 -30.00 -19.08 15.91
N TYR A 688 -30.50 -20.00 15.07
CA TYR A 688 -30.86 -21.34 15.52
C TYR A 688 -29.61 -22.20 15.61
N VAL A 689 -29.35 -22.73 16.79
CA VAL A 689 -28.10 -23.41 17.10
C VAL A 689 -28.33 -24.78 17.69
N TYR A 690 -27.57 -25.75 17.17
CA TYR A 690 -27.27 -26.97 17.89
C TYR A 690 -25.93 -26.78 18.62
N VAL A 691 -25.94 -26.91 19.94
CA VAL A 691 -24.75 -26.77 20.77
C VAL A 691 -24.45 -28.10 21.44
N MET A 692 -23.26 -28.62 21.17
CA MET A 692 -22.66 -29.68 21.98
C MET A 692 -21.73 -29.03 23.01
N ALA A 693 -22.19 -28.93 24.25
CA ALA A 693 -21.41 -28.30 25.32
C ALA A 693 -20.87 -29.34 26.29
N ASN A 694 -19.78 -29.01 26.94
CA ASN A 694 -19.21 -29.78 28.03
C ASN A 694 -19.46 -29.01 29.33
N ARG A 695 -19.97 -29.72 30.32
CA ARG A 695 -20.21 -29.20 31.66
C ARG A 695 -19.12 -29.70 32.59
N ASP A 696 -18.32 -28.76 33.09
CA ASP A 696 -17.45 -28.99 34.23
C ASP A 696 -18.31 -28.91 35.52
N ASN A 697 -18.24 -29.96 36.34
CA ASN A 697 -18.93 -30.02 37.64
C ASN A 697 -17.98 -29.75 38.82
N SER A 698 -16.76 -29.31 38.56
CA SER A 698 -15.72 -29.10 39.57
C SER A 698 -15.79 -27.70 40.18
N GLY A 699 -16.81 -27.42 41.00
CA GLY A 699 -16.91 -26.18 41.78
C GLY A 699 -18.33 -25.67 42.02
N SER A 700 -18.45 -24.54 42.74
CA SER A 700 -19.73 -23.93 43.15
C SER A 700 -20.54 -23.30 42.02
N ASN A 701 -19.94 -23.12 40.83
CA ASN A 701 -20.57 -22.57 39.63
C ASN A 701 -20.30 -23.51 38.45
N SER A 702 -21.32 -24.24 37.98
CA SER A 702 -21.21 -25.06 36.77
C SER A 702 -21.04 -24.16 35.55
N THR A 703 -19.90 -24.23 34.87
CA THR A 703 -19.66 -23.57 33.59
C THR A 703 -20.07 -24.51 32.45
N ILE A 704 -20.70 -23.96 31.42
CA ILE A 704 -21.11 -24.70 30.22
C ILE A 704 -20.28 -24.12 29.07
N VAL A 705 -19.36 -24.92 28.54
CA VAL A 705 -18.43 -24.51 27.49
C VAL A 705 -18.79 -25.26 26.20
N ALA A 706 -19.00 -24.54 25.10
CA ALA A 706 -19.31 -25.15 23.82
C ALA A 706 -18.08 -25.86 23.23
N GLY A 707 -18.21 -27.16 22.93
CA GLY A 707 -17.28 -27.91 22.08
C GLY A 707 -17.59 -27.73 20.61
N VAL A 708 -18.88 -27.86 20.24
CA VAL A 708 -19.38 -27.64 18.88
C VAL A 708 -20.61 -26.75 18.90
N VAL A 709 -20.67 -25.77 17.99
CA VAL A 709 -21.87 -24.97 17.70
C VAL A 709 -22.15 -25.10 16.21
N SER A 710 -23.23 -25.78 15.84
CA SER A 710 -23.72 -25.78 14.46
C SER A 710 -24.86 -24.77 14.34
N ILE A 711 -24.68 -23.83 13.43
CA ILE A 711 -25.64 -22.81 13.06
C ILE A 711 -26.10 -23.15 11.65
N GLU A 712 -27.20 -23.90 11.61
CA GLU A 712 -27.86 -24.27 10.37
C GLU A 712 -29.05 -23.36 10.19
N GLN A 713 -29.20 -22.81 8.99
CA GLN A 713 -30.41 -22.08 8.62
C GLN A 713 -31.59 -23.06 8.66
N ARG A 714 -32.44 -22.96 9.67
CA ARG A 714 -33.68 -23.73 9.70
C ARG A 714 -34.56 -23.30 8.53
N PRO A 715 -35.30 -24.23 7.91
CA PRO A 715 -36.36 -23.89 6.96
C PRO A 715 -37.27 -22.79 7.56
N GLY A 716 -37.47 -21.69 6.84
CA GLY A 716 -38.35 -20.58 7.27
C GLY A 716 -37.73 -19.25 7.72
N THR A 717 -36.40 -19.08 7.82
CA THR A 717 -35.82 -17.85 8.41
C THR A 717 -34.96 -16.96 7.49
N GLU A 718 -34.90 -17.20 6.18
CA GLU A 718 -34.90 -16.13 5.15
C GLU A 718 -34.79 -16.68 3.71
N ALA A 719 -35.36 -15.89 2.79
CA ALA A 719 -35.20 -15.83 1.34
C ALA A 719 -36.11 -16.66 0.40
N VAL A 720 -36.78 -17.76 0.78
CA VAL A 720 -37.78 -18.34 -0.16
C VAL A 720 -38.98 -18.95 0.55
N GLN A 721 -40.18 -18.50 0.19
CA GLN A 721 -41.45 -18.86 0.78
C GLN A 721 -42.31 -19.63 -0.23
N LEU A 722 -42.96 -20.71 0.23
CA LEU A 722 -43.92 -21.45 -0.59
C LEU A 722 -45.32 -20.88 -0.42
N TYR A 723 -45.93 -20.50 -1.54
CA TYR A 723 -47.32 -20.09 -1.68
C TYR A 723 -48.08 -21.12 -2.51
N ARG A 724 -49.39 -21.20 -2.29
CA ARG A 724 -50.32 -21.85 -3.22
C ARG A 724 -51.53 -20.97 -3.45
N GLY A 725 -52.10 -21.01 -4.65
CA GLY A 725 -53.30 -20.24 -4.95
C GLY A 725 -53.72 -20.38 -6.41
N ARG A 726 -54.85 -19.75 -6.74
CA ARG A 726 -55.42 -19.79 -8.09
C ARG A 726 -54.98 -18.56 -8.88
N ILE A 727 -54.44 -18.76 -10.08
CA ILE A 727 -54.01 -17.66 -10.95
C ILE A 727 -55.22 -16.85 -11.43
N SER A 728 -55.23 -15.55 -11.17
CA SER A 728 -56.25 -14.60 -11.65
C SER A 728 -55.82 -13.87 -12.92
N SER A 729 -54.54 -13.48 -13.03
CA SER A 729 -53.97 -12.81 -14.20
C SER A 729 -52.50 -13.12 -14.40
N ILE A 730 -52.04 -13.02 -15.65
CA ILE A 730 -50.64 -13.13 -16.05
C ILE A 730 -50.33 -11.94 -16.95
N ASP A 731 -49.28 -11.18 -16.62
CA ASP A 731 -48.62 -10.23 -17.51
C ASP A 731 -47.32 -10.88 -17.98
N GLU A 732 -47.28 -11.29 -19.24
CA GLU A 732 -46.20 -12.12 -19.80
C GLU A 732 -44.83 -11.50 -19.53
N TYR A 733 -43.88 -12.35 -19.11
CA TYR A 733 -42.52 -11.97 -18.73
C TYR A 733 -42.39 -11.00 -17.54
N LYS A 734 -43.49 -10.55 -16.94
CA LYS A 734 -43.47 -9.52 -15.90
C LYS A 734 -44.06 -9.99 -14.59
N THR A 735 -45.30 -10.46 -14.57
CA THR A 735 -45.97 -10.79 -13.31
C THR A 735 -47.02 -11.90 -13.42
N VAL A 736 -47.29 -12.57 -12.31
CA VAL A 736 -48.45 -13.45 -12.12
C VAL A 736 -49.19 -13.04 -10.86
N THR A 737 -50.52 -13.00 -10.89
CA THR A 737 -51.35 -12.69 -9.73
C THR A 737 -52.18 -13.91 -9.33
N LEU A 738 -52.19 -14.20 -8.03
CA LEU A 738 -53.12 -15.16 -7.42
C LEU A 738 -54.37 -14.42 -6.92
N GLU A 739 -55.57 -14.98 -7.11
CA GLU A 739 -56.83 -14.36 -6.62
C GLU A 739 -56.89 -14.31 -5.09
N SER A 740 -56.40 -15.38 -4.47
CA SER A 740 -56.23 -15.61 -3.05
C SER A 740 -55.09 -16.61 -2.92
N TYR A 741 -54.41 -16.60 -1.77
CA TYR A 741 -53.24 -17.44 -1.56
C TYR A 741 -53.25 -18.08 -0.18
N SER A 742 -52.48 -19.16 -0.04
CA SER A 742 -52.07 -19.67 1.26
C SER A 742 -50.56 -19.74 1.31
N LYS A 743 -49.99 -19.29 2.42
CA LYS A 743 -48.56 -19.33 2.71
C LYS A 743 -48.27 -20.56 3.56
N LEU A 744 -47.28 -21.38 3.18
CA LEU A 744 -46.88 -22.52 3.99
C LEU A 744 -46.13 -22.04 5.24
N ASN A 745 -46.60 -22.42 6.42
CA ASN A 745 -45.99 -22.09 7.70
C ASN A 745 -45.93 -23.33 8.60
N GLY A 746 -44.74 -23.90 8.74
CA GLY A 746 -44.60 -25.24 9.34
C GLY A 746 -45.42 -26.24 8.53
N THR A 747 -46.33 -26.99 9.17
CA THR A 747 -47.25 -27.94 8.50
C THR A 747 -48.57 -27.31 8.07
N ASN A 748 -48.80 -26.04 8.42
CA ASN A 748 -50.07 -25.35 8.22
C ASN A 748 -50.01 -24.42 7.00
N TRP A 749 -51.18 -24.12 6.45
CA TRP A 749 -51.33 -23.19 5.34
C TRP A 749 -52.10 -21.96 5.84
N ASP A 750 -51.39 -20.84 5.96
CA ASP A 750 -51.97 -19.57 6.40
C ASP A 750 -52.68 -18.91 5.21
N TYR A 751 -54.01 -18.90 5.24
CA TYR A 751 -54.84 -18.41 4.15
C TYR A 751 -55.02 -16.89 4.20
N ALA A 752 -54.92 -16.25 3.03
CA ALA A 752 -55.26 -14.85 2.81
C ALA A 752 -56.18 -14.71 1.60
N ASN A 753 -57.32 -14.05 1.80
CA ASN A 753 -58.31 -13.77 0.74
C ASN A 753 -58.00 -12.47 -0.03
N THR A 754 -56.73 -12.09 -0.11
CA THR A 754 -56.28 -10.91 -0.83
C THR A 754 -55.44 -11.34 -2.02
N PRO A 755 -55.62 -10.71 -3.20
CA PRO A 755 -54.77 -11.00 -4.34
C PRO A 755 -53.30 -10.72 -4.02
N MET A 756 -52.40 -11.56 -4.54
CA MET A 756 -50.97 -11.37 -4.40
C MET A 756 -50.30 -11.50 -5.76
N THR A 757 -49.52 -10.48 -6.12
CA THR A 757 -48.79 -10.41 -7.38
C THR A 757 -47.34 -10.75 -7.15
N PHE A 758 -46.81 -11.63 -7.98
CA PHE A 758 -45.41 -12.04 -8.00
C PHE A 758 -44.75 -11.56 -9.29
N SER A 759 -43.53 -11.06 -9.19
CA SER A 759 -42.69 -10.69 -10.33
C SER A 759 -42.09 -11.92 -10.99
N LEU A 760 -42.00 -11.91 -12.31
CA LEU A 760 -41.28 -12.88 -13.13
C LEU A 760 -39.94 -12.26 -13.55
N SER A 761 -38.90 -13.07 -13.53
CA SER A 761 -37.58 -12.73 -14.08
C SER A 761 -37.19 -13.73 -15.15
N SER A 762 -36.14 -13.48 -15.93
CA SER A 762 -35.62 -14.46 -16.90
C SER A 762 -35.24 -15.82 -16.29
N ASN A 763 -35.02 -15.87 -14.97
CA ASN A 763 -34.64 -17.07 -14.25
C ASN A 763 -35.83 -17.79 -13.59
N THR A 764 -37.03 -17.20 -13.63
CA THR A 764 -38.24 -17.84 -13.09
C THR A 764 -38.54 -19.10 -13.89
N ARG A 765 -38.51 -20.25 -13.21
CA ARG A 765 -38.80 -21.55 -13.83
C ARG A 765 -40.29 -21.85 -13.73
N ILE A 766 -40.86 -22.37 -14.80
CA ILE A 766 -42.28 -22.74 -14.85
C ILE A 766 -42.33 -24.22 -15.20
N THR A 767 -43.02 -25.02 -14.39
CA THR A 767 -43.13 -26.47 -14.57
C THR A 767 -44.59 -26.90 -14.62
N ASP A 768 -44.94 -27.63 -15.69
CA ASP A 768 -46.23 -28.27 -15.88
C ASP A 768 -46.08 -29.80 -15.93
N THR A 769 -47.18 -30.54 -16.10
CA THR A 769 -47.20 -32.01 -16.13
C THR A 769 -46.20 -32.62 -17.12
N ASP A 770 -45.95 -31.94 -18.24
CA ASP A 770 -45.04 -32.43 -19.29
C ASP A 770 -43.57 -32.04 -19.07
N GLY A 771 -43.29 -31.12 -18.15
CA GLY A 771 -41.94 -30.64 -17.84
C GLY A 771 -41.84 -29.11 -17.78
N ILE A 772 -40.69 -28.58 -18.21
CA ILE A 772 -40.43 -27.14 -18.17
C ILE A 772 -41.24 -26.44 -19.27
N VAL A 773 -41.92 -25.36 -18.90
CA VAL A 773 -42.68 -24.48 -19.80
C VAL A 773 -41.86 -23.22 -20.04
N GLY A 774 -41.66 -22.86 -21.31
CA GLY A 774 -41.02 -21.60 -21.68
C GLY A 774 -41.89 -20.40 -21.28
N GLN A 775 -41.29 -19.30 -20.84
CA GLN A 775 -42.05 -18.14 -20.35
C GLN A 775 -43.01 -17.54 -21.37
N GLY A 776 -42.71 -17.62 -22.67
CA GLY A 776 -43.63 -17.19 -23.73
C GLY A 776 -44.89 -18.06 -23.89
N ASN A 777 -44.88 -19.27 -23.32
CA ASN A 777 -46.03 -20.17 -23.30
C ASN A 777 -46.79 -20.09 -21.96
N PHE A 778 -46.32 -19.28 -21.01
CA PHE A 778 -47.01 -19.01 -19.75
C PHE A 778 -47.94 -17.81 -19.93
N THR A 779 -49.09 -18.05 -20.55
CA THR A 779 -50.01 -16.98 -20.94
C THR A 779 -51.39 -17.13 -20.30
N ALA A 780 -52.11 -16.01 -20.27
CA ALA A 780 -53.52 -15.96 -19.88
C ALA A 780 -54.47 -15.97 -21.09
N GLU A 781 -53.97 -16.33 -22.28
CA GLU A 781 -54.79 -16.42 -23.49
C GLU A 781 -55.85 -17.51 -23.33
N ASN A 782 -57.04 -17.30 -23.91
CA ASN A 782 -58.16 -18.23 -23.81
C ASN A 782 -58.00 -19.42 -24.79
N THR A 783 -56.92 -20.17 -24.64
CA THR A 783 -56.63 -21.42 -25.37
C THR A 783 -56.72 -22.62 -24.43
N GLN A 784 -56.65 -23.85 -24.98
CA GLN A 784 -56.72 -25.08 -24.20
C GLN A 784 -55.56 -25.21 -23.17
N ASP A 785 -54.45 -24.50 -23.39
CA ASP A 785 -53.24 -24.54 -22.57
C ASP A 785 -53.13 -23.35 -21.60
N THR A 786 -54.23 -22.62 -21.37
CA THR A 786 -54.22 -21.43 -20.50
C THR A 786 -53.80 -21.77 -19.06
N PHE A 787 -52.93 -20.93 -18.49
CA PHE A 787 -52.55 -21.01 -17.08
C PHE A 787 -53.51 -20.23 -16.18
N LYS A 788 -54.32 -19.33 -16.76
CA LYS A 788 -55.32 -18.57 -16.01
C LYS A 788 -56.32 -19.52 -15.37
N GLY A 789 -56.61 -19.29 -14.09
CA GLY A 789 -57.54 -20.10 -13.31
C GLY A 789 -56.99 -21.45 -12.85
N ARG A 790 -55.74 -21.82 -13.15
CA ARG A 790 -55.09 -23.01 -12.58
C ARG A 790 -54.64 -22.73 -11.15
N THR A 791 -54.68 -23.77 -10.31
CA THR A 791 -54.06 -23.75 -8.98
C THR A 791 -52.59 -24.09 -9.12
N VAL A 792 -51.72 -23.25 -8.56
CA VAL A 792 -50.27 -23.42 -8.65
C VAL A 792 -49.63 -23.30 -7.27
N TYR A 793 -48.43 -23.86 -7.16
CA TYR A 793 -47.48 -23.53 -6.11
C TYR A 793 -46.48 -22.51 -6.65
N ILE A 794 -46.21 -21.48 -5.87
CA ILE A 794 -45.18 -20.47 -6.17
C ILE A 794 -44.16 -20.50 -5.05
N LEU A 795 -42.93 -20.86 -5.41
CA LEU A 795 -41.77 -20.68 -4.57
C LEU A 795 -41.23 -19.27 -4.85
N SER A 796 -41.25 -18.35 -3.88
CA SER A 796 -40.86 -16.95 -4.09
C SER A 796 -39.90 -16.38 -3.06
N ASP A 797 -38.97 -15.53 -3.50
CA ASP A 797 -38.16 -14.66 -2.65
C ASP A 797 -38.84 -13.30 -2.55
N GLY A 798 -39.49 -13.04 -1.42
CA GLY A 798 -40.44 -11.92 -1.31
C GLY A 798 -41.55 -12.06 -2.35
N THR A 799 -41.64 -11.08 -3.25
CA THR A 799 -42.57 -11.09 -4.40
C THR A 799 -41.96 -11.64 -5.67
N ASP A 800 -40.68 -12.00 -5.71
CA ASP A 800 -40.04 -12.50 -6.92
C ASP A 800 -40.20 -14.02 -7.02
N ALA A 801 -40.87 -14.50 -8.06
CA ALA A 801 -41.12 -15.92 -8.26
C ALA A 801 -39.83 -16.63 -8.71
N VAL A 802 -39.39 -17.62 -7.93
CA VAL A 802 -38.27 -18.51 -8.26
C VAL A 802 -38.78 -19.65 -9.14
N GLU A 803 -39.86 -20.31 -8.73
CA GLU A 803 -40.50 -21.37 -9.50
C GLU A 803 -42.01 -21.37 -9.34
N ILE A 804 -42.71 -21.60 -10.45
CA ILE A 804 -44.16 -21.80 -10.52
C ILE A 804 -44.39 -23.23 -10.98
N SER A 805 -45.07 -24.02 -10.15
CA SER A 805 -45.40 -25.41 -10.44
C SER A 805 -46.91 -25.62 -10.46
N THR A 806 -47.40 -26.36 -11.45
CA THR A 806 -48.80 -26.84 -11.52
C THR A 806 -49.00 -28.16 -10.79
N ALA A 807 -48.08 -28.57 -9.90
CA ALA A 807 -48.22 -29.80 -9.13
C ALA A 807 -49.62 -29.89 -8.51
N PRO A 808 -50.21 -31.09 -8.43
CA PRO A 808 -51.56 -31.21 -7.90
C PRO A 808 -51.67 -30.72 -6.46
N PHE A 809 -52.90 -30.38 -6.08
CA PHE A 809 -53.19 -29.87 -4.75
C PHE A 809 -52.99 -30.97 -3.68
N GLY A 810 -52.15 -30.69 -2.68
CA GLY A 810 -51.80 -31.61 -1.60
C GLY A 810 -52.11 -31.01 -0.22
N ASN A 811 -52.69 -31.83 0.66
CA ASN A 811 -53.10 -31.44 2.01
C ASN A 811 -52.59 -32.38 3.10
N PHE A 812 -52.07 -33.55 2.73
CA PHE A 812 -51.54 -34.51 3.69
C PHE A 812 -50.03 -34.36 3.78
N ASN A 813 -49.54 -34.16 5.01
CA ASN A 813 -48.12 -34.13 5.32
C ASN A 813 -47.68 -35.51 5.78
N ILE A 814 -46.70 -36.10 5.09
CA ILE A 814 -46.08 -37.38 5.45
C ILE A 814 -44.61 -37.14 5.76
N GLN A 815 -44.14 -37.55 6.92
CA GLN A 815 -42.73 -37.56 7.28
C GLN A 815 -42.14 -38.96 7.19
N GLY A 816 -40.89 -39.08 6.76
CA GLY A 816 -40.16 -40.35 6.75
C GLY A 816 -38.68 -40.14 6.41
N THR A 817 -37.88 -41.19 6.54
CA THR A 817 -36.44 -41.15 6.27
C THR A 817 -36.14 -41.87 4.95
N VAL A 818 -35.36 -41.25 4.07
CA VAL A 818 -34.99 -41.84 2.77
C VAL A 818 -34.20 -43.12 2.99
N ASN A 819 -34.71 -44.23 2.45
CA ASN A 819 -33.99 -45.49 2.37
C ASN A 819 -33.23 -45.62 1.04
N SER A 820 -33.86 -45.24 -0.07
CA SER A 820 -33.28 -45.26 -1.42
C SER A 820 -34.11 -44.42 -2.40
N THR A 821 -33.49 -43.97 -3.48
CA THR A 821 -34.15 -43.41 -4.66
C THR A 821 -34.05 -44.39 -5.83
N ALA A 822 -34.98 -44.37 -6.77
CA ALA A 822 -35.01 -45.29 -7.92
C ALA A 822 -35.34 -44.58 -9.24
N GLY A 823 -34.95 -45.18 -10.36
CA GLY A 823 -35.21 -44.66 -11.71
C GLY A 823 -34.22 -43.61 -12.21
N GLY A 824 -33.13 -43.34 -11.47
CA GLY A 824 -32.05 -42.47 -11.91
C GLY A 824 -30.86 -43.24 -12.47
N THR A 825 -30.12 -42.62 -13.40
CA THR A 825 -28.89 -43.18 -14.00
C THR A 825 -27.77 -42.15 -13.96
N LEU A 826 -26.53 -42.63 -13.72
CA LEU A 826 -25.32 -41.83 -13.72
C LEU A 826 -24.44 -42.24 -14.92
N ALA A 827 -23.70 -41.28 -15.48
CA ALA A 827 -22.66 -41.54 -16.48
C ALA A 827 -21.38 -42.08 -15.81
N GLU A 828 -20.42 -42.55 -16.61
CA GLU A 828 -19.13 -43.07 -16.11
C GLU A 828 -18.32 -42.03 -15.32
N ASP A 829 -18.54 -40.74 -15.56
CA ASP A 829 -17.92 -39.61 -14.85
C ASP A 829 -18.68 -39.18 -13.57
N GLY A 830 -19.76 -39.86 -13.23
CA GLY A 830 -20.60 -39.56 -12.06
C GLY A 830 -21.64 -38.46 -12.28
N SER A 831 -21.80 -37.91 -13.49
CA SER A 831 -22.86 -36.95 -13.81
C SER A 831 -24.23 -37.62 -13.95
N VAL A 832 -25.31 -36.89 -13.62
CA VAL A 832 -26.68 -37.42 -13.66
C VAL A 832 -27.20 -37.41 -15.11
N VAL A 833 -27.45 -38.60 -15.66
CA VAL A 833 -28.03 -38.79 -17.00
C VAL A 833 -29.56 -38.77 -16.92
N GLN A 834 -30.12 -39.36 -15.87
CA GLN A 834 -31.56 -39.35 -15.60
C GLN A 834 -31.81 -39.14 -14.11
N GLU A 835 -32.71 -38.21 -13.81
CA GLU A 835 -33.16 -37.95 -12.44
C GLU A 835 -33.97 -39.13 -11.88
N PRO A 836 -33.80 -39.48 -10.59
CA PRO A 836 -34.67 -40.42 -9.90
C PRO A 836 -36.15 -40.07 -10.04
N GLN A 837 -36.97 -41.09 -10.29
CA GLN A 837 -38.41 -40.98 -10.52
C GLN A 837 -39.25 -41.46 -9.32
N SER A 838 -38.65 -42.13 -8.34
CA SER A 838 -39.34 -42.49 -7.10
C SER A 838 -38.43 -42.50 -5.88
N ILE A 839 -39.03 -42.37 -4.69
CA ILE A 839 -38.36 -42.36 -3.40
C ILE A 839 -38.99 -43.37 -2.46
N LEU A 840 -38.16 -44.19 -1.83
CA LEU A 840 -38.57 -45.14 -0.81
C LEU A 840 -38.21 -44.59 0.57
N LEU A 841 -39.23 -44.38 1.40
CA LEU A 841 -39.12 -43.89 2.77
C LEU A 841 -39.38 -44.98 3.80
N LYS A 842 -38.64 -44.90 4.91
CA LYS A 842 -38.80 -45.71 6.12
C LYS A 842 -39.27 -44.88 7.30
N ASN A 843 -39.82 -45.54 8.31
CA ASN A 843 -40.31 -44.91 9.55
C ASN A 843 -41.33 -43.80 9.27
N CYS A 844 -42.26 -44.08 8.35
CA CYS A 844 -43.19 -43.08 7.86
C CYS A 844 -44.26 -42.75 8.90
N ARG A 845 -44.71 -41.49 8.92
CA ARG A 845 -45.83 -41.01 9.73
C ARG A 845 -46.57 -39.92 8.97
N TYR A 846 -47.90 -39.89 9.03
CA TYR A 846 -48.69 -38.79 8.46
C TYR A 846 -49.24 -37.91 9.57
N TYR A 847 -49.41 -36.62 9.28
CA TYR A 847 -50.00 -35.68 10.23
C TYR A 847 -51.52 -35.74 10.14
N ASN A 848 -52.19 -36.13 11.23
CA ASN A 848 -53.63 -36.06 11.35
C ASN A 848 -54.01 -34.65 11.84
N THR A 849 -54.52 -33.82 10.94
CA THR A 849 -54.89 -32.43 11.22
C THR A 849 -56.05 -32.29 12.20
N SER A 850 -56.98 -33.26 12.25
CA SER A 850 -58.10 -33.21 13.20
C SER A 850 -57.65 -33.53 14.62
N ALA A 851 -56.74 -34.49 14.77
CA ALA A 851 -56.22 -34.95 16.06
C ALA A 851 -54.92 -34.24 16.49
N HIS A 852 -54.38 -33.36 15.65
CA HIS A 852 -53.13 -32.61 15.88
C HIS A 852 -51.93 -33.49 16.23
N LEU A 853 -51.88 -34.73 15.72
CA LEU A 853 -50.87 -35.72 16.07
C LEU A 853 -50.34 -36.47 14.85
N TRP A 854 -49.08 -36.90 14.93
CA TRP A 854 -48.45 -37.75 13.93
C TRP A 854 -48.85 -39.21 14.15
N VAL A 855 -49.39 -39.85 13.11
CA VAL A 855 -49.81 -41.25 13.12
C VAL A 855 -48.82 -42.06 12.28
N THR A 856 -48.26 -43.11 12.85
CA THR A 856 -47.35 -44.03 12.14
C THR A 856 -48.05 -44.69 10.96
N MET A 857 -47.30 -44.86 9.86
CA MET A 857 -47.72 -45.59 8.67
C MET A 857 -46.59 -46.51 8.18
N GLY A 858 -46.92 -47.43 7.28
CA GLY A 858 -45.92 -48.34 6.71
C GLY A 858 -44.86 -47.60 5.86
N ASP A 859 -43.75 -48.29 5.59
CA ASP A 859 -42.76 -47.84 4.62
C ASP A 859 -43.44 -47.49 3.30
N SER A 860 -43.04 -46.37 2.70
CA SER A 860 -43.80 -45.73 1.64
C SER A 860 -42.95 -45.47 0.40
N ASN A 861 -43.49 -45.73 -0.79
CA ASN A 861 -42.82 -45.48 -2.06
C ASN A 861 -43.61 -44.44 -2.86
N PHE A 862 -43.01 -43.28 -3.08
CA PHE A 862 -43.66 -42.16 -3.76
C PHE A 862 -43.00 -41.84 -5.10
N ASN A 863 -43.82 -41.59 -6.12
CA ASN A 863 -43.36 -41.10 -7.41
C ASN A 863 -43.00 -39.62 -7.30
N ILE A 864 -41.91 -39.22 -7.95
CA ILE A 864 -41.55 -37.82 -8.17
C ILE A 864 -42.06 -37.42 -9.57
N LEU A 865 -42.95 -36.44 -9.62
CA LEU A 865 -43.46 -35.88 -10.86
C LEU A 865 -42.46 -34.86 -11.45
N LYS A 866 -42.56 -34.60 -12.76
CA LYS A 866 -41.75 -33.58 -13.43
C LYS A 866 -41.97 -32.16 -12.88
N ASN A 867 -43.16 -31.89 -12.34
CA ASN A 867 -43.52 -30.65 -11.69
C ASN A 867 -43.49 -30.74 -10.15
N SER A 868 -42.98 -31.82 -9.55
CA SER A 868 -42.79 -31.86 -8.09
C SER A 868 -41.77 -30.80 -7.65
N LEU A 869 -42.09 -30.08 -6.57
CA LEU A 869 -41.14 -29.14 -5.96
C LEU A 869 -40.35 -29.85 -4.87
N ILE A 870 -39.02 -29.85 -4.99
CA ILE A 870 -38.12 -30.46 -4.01
C ILE A 870 -37.26 -29.37 -3.38
N LEU A 871 -37.33 -29.26 -2.06
CA LEU A 871 -36.76 -28.17 -1.29
C LEU A 871 -35.80 -28.71 -0.24
N ARG A 872 -34.60 -28.14 -0.14
CA ARG A 872 -33.68 -28.32 0.98
C ARG A 872 -33.17 -26.93 1.39
N ASN A 873 -33.26 -26.59 2.67
CA ASN A 873 -32.84 -25.29 3.20
C ASN A 873 -33.46 -24.11 2.41
N ASN A 874 -34.76 -24.19 2.13
CA ASN A 874 -35.54 -23.23 1.32
C ASN A 874 -35.01 -23.00 -0.10
N LYS A 875 -34.15 -23.87 -0.63
CA LYS A 875 -33.70 -23.84 -2.02
C LYS A 875 -34.21 -25.04 -2.78
N LYS A 876 -34.51 -24.84 -4.06
CA LYS A 876 -34.81 -25.93 -4.98
C LYS A 876 -33.59 -26.86 -5.08
N ILE A 877 -33.83 -28.16 -4.99
CA ILE A 877 -32.86 -29.21 -5.33
C ILE A 877 -33.45 -30.15 -6.38
N ASN A 878 -32.62 -30.97 -6.99
CA ASN A 878 -33.04 -32.01 -7.92
C ASN A 878 -33.31 -33.34 -7.19
N PRO A 879 -34.08 -34.26 -7.79
CA PRO A 879 -34.31 -35.60 -7.24
C PRO A 879 -33.01 -36.37 -6.90
N SER A 880 -31.96 -36.22 -7.71
CA SER A 880 -30.63 -36.83 -7.50
C SER A 880 -29.93 -36.35 -6.23
N ASP A 881 -30.31 -35.18 -5.70
CA ASP A 881 -29.69 -34.60 -4.52
C ASP A 881 -30.20 -35.22 -3.20
N LEU A 882 -31.28 -36.00 -3.26
CA LEU A 882 -31.85 -36.73 -2.13
C LEU A 882 -30.97 -37.94 -1.78
N LYS A 883 -30.54 -38.00 -0.52
CA LYS A 883 -29.60 -39.02 -0.04
C LYS A 883 -30.27 -39.96 0.95
N LYS A 884 -29.82 -41.21 0.97
CA LYS A 884 -30.19 -42.16 2.01
C LYS A 884 -29.89 -41.57 3.40
N GLY A 885 -30.88 -41.57 4.28
CA GLY A 885 -30.81 -40.98 5.61
C GLY A 885 -31.45 -39.58 5.73
N ASP A 886 -31.78 -38.92 4.61
CA ASP A 886 -32.48 -37.62 4.66
C ASP A 886 -33.85 -37.77 5.32
N SER A 887 -34.22 -36.82 6.18
CA SER A 887 -35.57 -36.73 6.73
C SER A 887 -36.42 -35.88 5.81
N LEU A 888 -37.49 -36.45 5.26
CA LEU A 888 -38.36 -35.74 4.32
C LEU A 888 -39.73 -35.50 4.93
N ARG A 889 -40.34 -34.38 4.55
CA ARG A 889 -41.76 -34.12 4.62
C ARG A 889 -42.33 -34.00 3.21
N ILE A 890 -43.32 -34.83 2.92
CA ILE A 890 -44.00 -34.92 1.62
C ILE A 890 -45.41 -34.38 1.75
N LEU A 891 -45.80 -33.47 0.85
CA LEU A 891 -47.18 -33.05 0.67
C LEU A 891 -47.78 -33.80 -0.52
N LYS A 892 -48.93 -34.45 -0.29
CA LYS A 892 -49.70 -35.14 -1.32
C LYS A 892 -51.21 -35.11 -1.05
N LYS A 893 -52.00 -35.74 -1.92
CA LYS A 893 -53.48 -35.70 -1.90
C LYS A 893 -54.14 -36.49 -0.75
N ASP A 894 -53.49 -37.53 -0.25
CA ASP A 894 -54.02 -38.49 0.73
C ASP A 894 -52.90 -39.07 1.61
N ASN A 895 -53.26 -39.90 2.60
CA ASN A 895 -52.32 -40.57 3.50
C ASN A 895 -51.91 -41.99 3.05
N ALA A 896 -52.12 -42.36 1.77
CA ALA A 896 -51.72 -43.68 1.27
C ALA A 896 -50.18 -43.82 1.23
N VAL A 897 -49.70 -45.05 1.45
CA VAL A 897 -48.25 -45.42 1.43
C VAL A 897 -47.62 -45.40 0.03
N THR A 898 -48.42 -45.21 -1.02
CA THR A 898 -47.97 -45.06 -2.41
C THR A 898 -48.63 -43.83 -3.06
N GLY A 899 -48.15 -43.45 -4.24
CA GLY A 899 -48.71 -42.36 -5.04
C GLY A 899 -47.68 -41.26 -5.31
N ASP A 900 -48.15 -40.09 -5.71
CA ASP A 900 -47.27 -39.03 -6.19
C ASP A 900 -46.95 -38.01 -5.09
N ALA A 901 -45.68 -37.65 -4.97
CA ALA A 901 -45.21 -36.61 -4.08
C ALA A 901 -45.26 -35.25 -4.79
N TYR A 902 -46.09 -34.31 -4.32
CA TYR A 902 -46.24 -33.00 -4.97
C TYR A 902 -45.16 -32.03 -4.51
N ILE A 903 -44.99 -31.91 -3.19
CA ILE A 903 -43.92 -31.11 -2.58
C ILE A 903 -43.11 -32.04 -1.69
N ILE A 904 -41.79 -31.99 -1.80
CA ILE A 904 -40.84 -32.74 -1.00
C ILE A 904 -39.94 -31.72 -0.29
N ILE A 905 -39.96 -31.73 1.03
CA ILE A 905 -39.17 -30.83 1.87
C ILE A 905 -38.19 -31.68 2.65
N VAL A 906 -36.90 -31.44 2.49
CA VAL A 906 -35.86 -32.02 3.34
C VAL A 906 -35.84 -31.22 4.63
N GLU A 907 -36.10 -31.89 5.75
CA GLU A 907 -36.16 -31.35 7.11
C GLU A 907 -34.84 -31.50 7.87
#